data_AF-A0ABD6EAQ3-F1
#
_entry.id   AF-A0ABD6EAQ3-F1
#
_cell.length_a   1.000
_cell.length_b   1.000
_cell.length_c   1.000
_cell.angle_alpha   90.00
_cell.angle_beta   90.00
_cell.angle_gamma   90.00
#
_symmetry.space_group_name_H-M   'P 1'
#
loop_
_entity.id
_entity.type
_entity.pdbx_description
1 polymer ?
#
loop_
_entity_poly.entity_id
_entity_poly.type
_entity_poly.pdbx_seq_one_letter_code
_entity_poly.pdbx_strand_id
1 'polypeptide(L)'
;MRGICGRRGGLSQNCPYDGPPRLLDSDSDTNLIRQLCPHLLQDGNSLFCCDGTQLAHLAAQMTLPRQLLSRCPSCFSNFVKLWCDFTCSPRQSEFIRIVSTADDKYSIDNSTYYIIEVEYYVSERFANGLLSSCKDVRAVGGDYALSLVCGVSASECTVKQWFKFMGEYNEKIGVPFTIDFIVGQNRTADGRIMHPPTTKATSCSASPQPGMSICSCQDCPVVCKSDPPFPLMLQEKCRIASMDCMLILSLLAFAGLCFAIIFFSAVHYGLKKGPEANLGDFKPTAGTIEDADLGAIESFGCWIESQLELACAHYGELCYRRPLFVLSFGLITASICSSGMFYVKFTTEPVKLWSAPGSRALTEKNFFDANFGPFYRTEQIIVYPRDQSFWSHPNQSNIIEDGYYGPALRKEFLKHMMDLQQRVTSLVADDDDGSRIALSDVCFKPMKPDNKNCAVLSVLNYFQNDASLLEHTTMDDWSGTDLDYLDHIISCTSNPFNVETSLGLSCLSAFGVPIQPYTVLGDFNTTNQYDSARGIIITILLNNFVDASDNSYAITWEKTFVKHLKNISHPNYTVSFISERSIQDEIERESQSDAFTILISYMFMFAYVAFALGQYQVTGNNLCSLLIHSKVMLGIAGVLIVALSVTSSIGLYAFYGIPATMIILEVQPFLVLAVGVDNIFIFVQSYQRMESTATSEHLRVRVARICGEVVPSMLLSSLSECLCFFLGSLSSMPAVKVFSLYAALAIFFDFFLQITCFLSLFILDMRRQENGRPEVCCCRRLSTEPAKNDGYMLHLFSNYYAPFILSNIMRVLVLFSFVAWLCSSMAVINRIQLGFDQKMAVPEDSYVLSHFNAMDRFLSVGPPVYFVVKGDVDYTDTEEQNLICSGAGCARDSLGAQVARAAKWSNRSFIAHPTMNWLDDYIDWLRPHGDPPCCRRFTNGSFCPARGTFFFFRFRYLGY
;
A
#
# COMPACT_ATOMS: atom_id res chain seq x y z
N MET A 1 35.12 50.80 8.58
CA MET A 1 34.20 50.75 9.75
C MET A 1 34.83 49.89 10.83
N ARG A 2 34.78 50.32 12.10
CA ARG A 2 35.37 49.60 13.25
C ARG A 2 34.68 49.99 14.55
N GLY A 3 34.33 49.01 15.37
CA GLY A 3 33.61 49.20 16.62
C GLY A 3 32.11 49.37 16.47
N ILE A 4 31.42 49.33 17.62
CA ILE A 4 29.96 49.42 17.74
C ILE A 4 29.62 50.68 18.54
N CYS A 5 28.75 51.54 18.01
CA CYS A 5 28.44 52.85 18.59
C CYS A 5 26.99 53.30 18.42
N GLY A 6 26.12 52.47 17.86
CA GLY A 6 24.71 52.77 17.77
C GLY A 6 23.88 51.52 17.91
N ARG A 7 22.59 51.69 18.17
CA ARG A 7 21.59 50.64 18.08
C ARG A 7 20.42 51.10 17.23
N ARG A 8 19.94 50.23 16.35
CA ARG A 8 18.72 50.43 15.57
C ARG A 8 17.80 49.25 15.87
N GLY A 9 16.67 49.52 16.51
CA GLY A 9 15.85 48.45 17.12
C GLY A 9 16.66 47.69 18.18
N GLY A 10 16.62 46.36 18.13
CA GLY A 10 17.44 45.45 18.94
C GLY A 10 18.85 45.16 18.40
N LEU A 11 19.23 45.69 17.23
CA LEU A 11 20.49 45.34 16.54
C LEU A 11 21.58 46.41 16.70
N SER A 12 22.82 45.95 16.89
CA SER A 12 24.02 46.78 17.09
C SER A 12 24.57 47.29 15.76
N GLN A 13 24.95 48.57 15.72
CA GLN A 13 25.39 49.28 14.53
C GLN A 13 26.90 49.58 14.55
N ASN A 14 27.53 49.43 13.39
CA ASN A 14 28.96 49.68 13.23
C ASN A 14 29.27 51.18 13.15
N CYS A 15 30.47 51.55 13.62
CA CYS A 15 30.94 52.92 13.55
C CYS A 15 31.64 53.26 12.24
N PRO A 16 31.42 54.48 11.71
CA PRO A 16 32.27 55.02 10.68
C PRO A 16 33.68 55.23 11.26
N TYR A 17 34.66 54.57 10.64
CA TYR A 17 36.07 54.68 10.99
C TYR A 17 36.88 54.55 9.70
N ASP A 18 37.68 55.58 9.42
CA ASP A 18 38.51 55.75 8.21
C ASP A 18 40.02 55.71 8.55
N GLY A 19 40.39 55.13 9.69
CA GLY A 19 41.79 54.96 10.08
C GLY A 19 42.40 53.63 9.59
N PRO A 20 43.71 53.41 9.82
CA PRO A 20 44.39 52.19 9.41
C PRO A 20 43.88 50.96 10.21
N PRO A 21 44.03 49.74 9.65
CA PRO A 21 43.72 48.49 10.35
C PRO A 21 44.63 48.33 11.58
N ARG A 22 44.12 47.69 12.65
CA ARG A 22 44.87 47.51 13.92
C ARG A 22 44.95 46.03 14.30
N LEU A 23 45.83 45.73 15.24
CA LEU A 23 45.89 44.41 15.88
C LEU A 23 44.60 44.15 16.69
N LEU A 24 44.30 42.87 16.91
CA LEU A 24 43.25 42.45 17.84
C LEU A 24 43.82 42.47 19.27
N ASP A 25 43.02 42.91 20.23
CA ASP A 25 43.50 43.19 21.59
C ASP A 25 43.66 41.90 22.44
N SER A 26 43.02 40.79 22.06
CA SER A 26 43.03 39.53 22.82
C SER A 26 43.44 38.29 22.00
N ASP A 27 44.07 37.32 22.68
CA ASP A 27 44.40 36.02 22.11
C ASP A 27 43.14 35.19 21.78
N SER A 28 42.05 35.40 22.51
CA SER A 28 40.75 34.79 22.21
C SER A 28 40.17 35.26 20.88
N ASP A 29 40.25 36.57 20.59
CA ASP A 29 39.77 37.13 19.31
C ASP A 29 40.62 36.63 18.15
N THR A 30 41.93 36.49 18.37
CA THR A 30 42.87 35.93 17.39
C THR A 30 42.58 34.45 17.09
N ASN A 31 42.14 33.67 18.08
CA ASN A 31 41.69 32.31 17.86
C ASN A 31 40.34 32.25 17.16
N LEU A 32 39.42 33.15 17.51
CA LEU A 32 38.09 33.23 16.89
C LEU A 32 38.19 33.59 15.40
N ILE A 33 39.04 34.56 15.02
CA ILE A 33 39.24 34.94 13.61
C ILE A 33 39.94 33.84 12.82
N ARG A 34 40.83 33.06 13.46
CA ARG A 34 41.47 31.88 12.84
C ARG A 34 40.46 30.78 12.54
N GLN A 35 39.46 30.60 13.40
CA GLN A 35 38.40 29.61 13.19
C GLN A 35 37.37 30.09 12.16
N LEU A 36 36.98 31.36 12.21
CA LEU A 36 35.90 31.90 11.39
C LEU A 36 36.37 32.33 9.99
N CYS A 37 37.48 33.08 9.92
CA CYS A 37 37.95 33.76 8.71
C CYS A 37 39.42 33.41 8.35
N PRO A 38 39.78 32.13 8.18
CA PRO A 38 41.19 31.75 8.00
C PRO A 38 41.82 32.28 6.72
N HIS A 39 41.05 32.63 5.69
CA HIS A 39 41.57 33.20 4.45
C HIS A 39 42.19 34.59 4.63
N LEU A 40 41.78 35.34 5.66
CA LEU A 40 42.34 36.66 5.96
C LEU A 40 43.76 36.57 6.58
N LEU A 41 44.14 35.40 7.09
CA LEU A 41 45.42 35.14 7.76
C LEU A 41 46.49 34.54 6.84
N GLN A 42 46.14 34.13 5.61
CA GLN A 42 47.03 33.36 4.72
C GLN A 42 48.26 34.14 4.22
N ASP A 43 48.20 35.47 4.16
CA ASP A 43 49.28 36.32 3.65
C ASP A 43 50.25 36.83 4.75
N GLY A 44 50.18 36.27 5.97
CA GLY A 44 50.96 36.76 7.11
C GLY A 44 50.42 38.07 7.71
N ASN A 45 49.20 38.46 7.35
CA ASN A 45 48.52 39.65 7.87
C ASN A 45 48.09 39.46 9.32
N SER A 46 48.50 40.38 10.19
CA SER A 46 48.07 40.46 11.61
C SER A 46 47.18 41.67 11.91
N LEU A 47 46.90 42.51 10.91
CA LEU A 47 46.12 43.74 11.04
C LEU A 47 44.70 43.53 10.48
N PHE A 48 43.69 43.95 11.23
CA PHE A 48 42.28 43.78 10.89
C PHE A 48 41.50 45.08 11.09
N CYS A 49 40.40 45.25 10.33
CA CYS A 49 39.51 46.40 10.46
C CYS A 49 38.41 46.21 11.52
N CYS A 50 38.22 45.01 12.05
CA CYS A 50 37.24 44.74 13.09
C CYS A 50 37.85 44.74 14.51
N ASP A 51 36.98 44.77 15.52
CA ASP A 51 37.34 44.53 16.92
C ASP A 51 36.74 43.20 17.46
N GLY A 52 37.11 42.83 18.69
CA GLY A 52 36.63 41.59 19.31
C GLY A 52 35.12 41.53 19.48
N THR A 53 34.46 42.66 19.72
CA THR A 53 33.01 42.72 19.88
C THR A 53 32.28 42.45 18.56
N GLN A 54 32.74 43.07 17.47
CA GLN A 54 32.23 42.85 16.12
C GLN A 54 32.43 41.40 15.68
N LEU A 55 33.58 40.81 16.03
CA LEU A 55 33.87 39.41 15.72
C LEU A 55 32.96 38.44 16.49
N ALA A 56 32.68 38.72 17.77
CA ALA A 56 31.73 37.94 18.56
C ALA A 56 30.29 38.04 17.99
N HIS A 57 29.87 39.23 17.58
CA HIS A 57 28.56 39.43 16.93
C HIS A 57 28.47 38.70 15.59
N LEU A 58 29.52 38.76 14.77
CA LEU A 58 29.60 38.03 13.51
C LEU A 58 29.49 36.52 13.76
N ALA A 59 30.22 35.98 14.73
CA ALA A 59 30.14 34.57 15.10
C ALA A 59 28.73 34.16 15.55
N ALA A 60 28.05 35.00 16.32
CA ALA A 60 26.67 34.78 16.75
C ALA A 60 25.68 34.80 15.55
N GLN A 61 25.83 35.75 14.62
CA GLN A 61 24.97 35.84 13.43
C GLN A 61 25.19 34.68 12.43
N MET A 62 26.38 34.08 12.41
CA MET A 62 26.67 32.93 11.53
C MET A 62 26.07 31.60 12.03
N THR A 63 25.44 31.57 13.21
CA THR A 63 24.92 30.34 13.83
C THR A 63 23.79 29.70 13.02
N LEU A 64 22.76 30.47 12.64
CA LEU A 64 21.63 29.98 11.85
C LEU A 64 22.05 29.55 10.43
N PRO A 65 22.78 30.37 9.64
CA PRO A 65 23.30 29.93 8.34
C PRO A 65 24.17 28.68 8.43
N ARG A 66 24.88 28.48 9.55
CA ARG A 66 25.67 27.27 9.78
C ARG A 66 24.80 26.04 9.95
N GLN A 67 23.70 26.12 10.69
CA GLN A 67 22.77 24.99 10.82
C GLN A 67 22.20 24.56 9.46
N LEU A 68 21.93 25.52 8.57
CA LEU A 68 21.33 25.25 7.26
C LEU A 68 22.35 24.81 6.20
N LEU A 69 23.51 25.45 6.14
CA LEU A 69 24.47 25.29 5.05
C LEU A 69 25.65 24.37 5.39
N SER A 70 25.83 23.97 6.66
CA SER A 70 27.00 23.18 7.07
C SER A 70 27.00 21.72 6.60
N ARG A 71 25.91 21.24 5.99
CA ARG A 71 25.91 19.95 5.27
C ARG A 71 26.87 19.96 4.08
N CYS A 72 27.08 21.11 3.45
CA CYS A 72 28.12 21.31 2.44
C CYS A 72 29.16 22.33 2.94
N PRO A 73 30.34 21.86 3.42
CA PRO A 73 31.38 22.74 3.98
C PRO A 73 31.84 23.84 3.02
N SER A 74 31.92 23.55 1.72
CA SER A 74 32.34 24.52 0.70
C SER A 74 31.35 25.67 0.55
N CYS A 75 30.04 25.38 0.62
CA CYS A 75 28.99 26.40 0.60
C CYS A 75 29.09 27.32 1.82
N PHE A 76 29.10 26.73 3.02
CA PHE A 76 29.19 27.50 4.26
C PHE A 76 30.49 28.30 4.34
N SER A 77 31.62 27.75 3.90
CA SER A 77 32.89 28.48 3.85
C SER A 77 32.85 29.69 2.92
N ASN A 78 32.23 29.57 1.75
CA ASN A 78 32.04 30.70 0.84
C ASN A 78 31.14 31.77 1.46
N PHE A 79 30.07 31.35 2.14
CA PHE A 79 29.15 32.25 2.82
C PHE A 79 29.88 33.06 3.90
N VAL A 80 30.66 32.38 4.75
CA VAL A 80 31.43 33.05 5.80
C VAL A 80 32.51 33.98 5.22
N LYS A 81 33.18 33.59 4.13
CA LYS A 81 34.17 34.45 3.45
C LYS A 81 33.59 35.80 3.04
N LEU A 82 32.37 35.81 2.48
CA LEU A 82 31.67 37.05 2.09
C LEU A 82 31.57 38.05 3.25
N TRP A 83 31.16 37.55 4.42
CA TRP A 83 30.93 38.36 5.62
C TRP A 83 32.22 38.69 6.37
N CYS A 84 33.21 37.80 6.36
CA CYS A 84 34.55 38.08 6.88
C CYS A 84 35.24 39.20 6.11
N ASP A 85 35.14 39.20 4.78
CA ASP A 85 35.70 40.27 3.95
C ASP A 85 34.97 41.59 4.21
N PHE A 86 33.65 41.53 4.35
CA PHE A 86 32.81 42.68 4.67
C PHE A 86 33.17 43.31 6.02
N THR A 87 33.41 42.50 7.06
CA THR A 87 33.58 42.99 8.44
C THR A 87 35.02 43.29 8.83
N CYS A 88 35.95 42.37 8.54
CA CYS A 88 37.27 42.34 9.15
C CYS A 88 38.44 42.60 8.19
N SER A 89 38.21 42.64 6.87
CA SER A 89 39.29 42.76 5.88
C SER A 89 40.15 44.02 6.10
N PRO A 90 41.49 43.92 6.02
CA PRO A 90 42.38 45.08 6.13
C PRO A 90 42.24 46.07 4.96
N ARG A 91 41.63 45.65 3.84
CA ARG A 91 41.44 46.45 2.62
C ARG A 91 39.98 46.87 2.41
N GLN A 92 39.21 46.93 3.50
CA GLN A 92 37.76 47.19 3.49
C GLN A 92 37.33 48.42 2.66
N SER A 93 38.13 49.49 2.66
CA SER A 93 37.85 50.73 1.92
C SER A 93 37.90 50.59 0.39
N GLU A 94 38.46 49.50 -0.15
CA GLU A 94 38.54 49.27 -1.60
C GLU A 94 37.22 48.79 -2.21
N PHE A 95 36.35 48.18 -1.40
CA PHE A 95 35.10 47.54 -1.87
C PHE A 95 33.87 47.84 -1.01
N ILE A 96 34.00 48.59 0.08
CA ILE A 96 32.86 49.08 0.86
C ILE A 96 32.82 50.60 0.81
N ARG A 97 31.63 51.13 0.56
CA ARG A 97 31.33 52.57 0.62
C ARG A 97 30.18 52.80 1.59
N ILE A 98 30.36 53.73 2.52
CA ILE A 98 29.29 54.15 3.43
C ILE A 98 28.42 55.16 2.68
N VAL A 99 27.11 54.88 2.59
CA VAL A 99 26.13 55.73 1.89
C VAL A 99 25.51 56.72 2.88
N SER A 100 25.02 56.21 4.00
CA SER A 100 24.33 57.03 5.01
C SER A 100 24.70 56.64 6.44
N THR A 101 24.74 57.64 7.31
CA THR A 101 24.99 57.53 8.76
C THR A 101 23.91 58.28 9.53
N ALA A 102 23.51 57.76 10.70
CA ALA A 102 22.59 58.43 11.62
C ALA A 102 23.29 58.81 12.93
N ASP A 103 22.67 59.77 13.62
CA ASP A 103 23.04 60.17 14.98
C ASP A 103 22.08 59.58 16.00
N ASP A 104 22.62 58.96 17.06
CA ASP A 104 21.85 58.59 18.24
C ASP A 104 22.04 59.67 19.31
N LYS A 105 21.12 60.66 19.37
CA LYS A 105 21.20 61.77 20.33
C LYS A 105 20.84 61.38 21.77
N TYR A 106 20.38 60.14 22.03
CA TYR A 106 19.72 59.81 23.30
C TYR A 106 20.30 58.62 24.10
N SER A 107 21.30 57.88 23.61
CA SER A 107 21.75 56.65 24.29
C SER A 107 23.23 56.59 24.73
N ILE A 108 24.12 57.45 24.22
CA ILE A 108 25.56 57.39 24.54
C ILE A 108 26.11 58.81 24.74
N ASP A 109 26.76 59.08 25.89
CA ASP A 109 27.31 60.38 26.32
C ASP A 109 28.49 60.91 25.48
N ASN A 110 28.71 60.37 24.28
CA ASN A 110 29.67 60.90 23.32
C ASN A 110 29.10 60.68 21.92
N SER A 111 28.84 61.78 21.20
CA SER A 111 28.21 61.79 19.87
C SER A 111 28.97 60.91 18.87
N THR A 112 28.50 59.69 18.66
CA THR A 112 29.04 58.77 17.66
C THR A 112 27.99 58.51 16.59
N TYR A 113 28.23 59.04 15.40
CA TYR A 113 27.55 58.64 14.17
C TYR A 113 27.62 57.11 14.02
N TYR A 114 26.54 56.46 13.60
CA TYR A 114 26.53 55.04 13.27
C TYR A 114 26.03 54.82 11.84
N ILE A 115 26.44 53.71 11.23
CA ILE A 115 26.15 53.40 9.83
C ILE A 115 24.73 52.86 9.66
N ILE A 116 23.98 53.37 8.67
CA ILE A 116 22.63 52.89 8.33
C ILE A 116 22.61 52.17 6.99
N GLU A 117 23.47 52.57 6.06
CA GLU A 117 23.47 52.06 4.70
C GLU A 117 24.89 52.03 4.13
N VAL A 118 25.24 50.92 3.50
CA VAL A 118 26.51 50.73 2.81
C VAL A 118 26.31 50.08 1.45
N GLU A 119 27.15 50.44 0.50
CA GLU A 119 27.34 49.71 -0.76
C GLU A 119 28.49 48.72 -0.58
N TYR A 120 28.25 47.45 -0.91
CA TYR A 120 29.26 46.41 -0.92
C TYR A 120 29.47 45.86 -2.34
N TYR A 121 30.67 46.10 -2.88
CA TYR A 121 31.06 45.70 -4.23
C TYR A 121 31.61 44.27 -4.23
N VAL A 122 30.92 43.36 -4.91
CA VAL A 122 31.26 41.93 -4.97
C VAL A 122 31.56 41.52 -6.41
N SER A 123 32.59 40.69 -6.59
CA SER A 123 32.92 40.16 -7.91
C SER A 123 31.85 39.18 -8.39
N GLU A 124 31.46 39.28 -9.66
CA GLU A 124 30.46 38.39 -10.27
C GLU A 124 30.90 36.91 -10.19
N ARG A 125 32.20 36.64 -10.36
CA ARG A 125 32.75 35.28 -10.23
C ARG A 125 32.58 34.71 -8.83
N PHE A 126 32.77 35.52 -7.79
CA PHE A 126 32.57 35.08 -6.42
C PHE A 126 31.08 34.86 -6.13
N ALA A 127 30.22 35.79 -6.53
CA ALA A 127 28.78 35.70 -6.28
C ALA A 127 28.13 34.48 -6.98
N ASN A 128 28.48 34.23 -8.25
CA ASN A 128 28.04 33.03 -8.97
C ASN A 128 28.66 31.74 -8.38
N GLY A 129 29.92 31.80 -7.92
CA GLY A 129 30.57 30.69 -7.23
C GLY A 129 29.89 30.33 -5.91
N LEU A 130 29.47 31.34 -5.14
CA LEU A 130 28.73 31.19 -3.89
C LEU A 130 27.37 30.53 -4.14
N LEU A 131 26.56 31.09 -5.05
CA LEU A 131 25.24 30.51 -5.38
C LEU A 131 25.35 29.08 -5.91
N SER A 132 26.26 28.83 -6.85
CA SER A 132 26.45 27.49 -7.41
C SER A 132 26.94 26.45 -6.39
N SER A 133 27.69 26.88 -5.36
CA SER A 133 28.10 25.98 -4.27
C SER A 133 26.98 25.63 -3.30
N CYS A 134 25.93 26.45 -3.21
CA CYS A 134 24.88 26.35 -2.19
C CYS A 134 23.51 25.92 -2.73
N LYS A 135 23.26 26.02 -4.05
CA LYS A 135 21.93 25.82 -4.65
C LYS A 135 21.31 24.43 -4.42
N ASP A 136 22.15 23.40 -4.32
CA ASP A 136 21.69 22.00 -4.23
C ASP A 136 21.77 21.45 -2.80
N VAL A 137 22.21 22.28 -1.83
CA VAL A 137 22.35 21.86 -0.43
C VAL A 137 20.97 21.59 0.16
N ARG A 138 20.79 20.42 0.77
CA ARG A 138 19.54 20.06 1.42
C ARG A 138 19.50 20.60 2.84
N ALA A 139 18.32 21.01 3.29
CA ALA A 139 18.03 21.29 4.69
C ALA A 139 17.50 20.03 5.39
N VAL A 140 17.41 20.10 6.71
CA VAL A 140 16.73 19.09 7.53
C VAL A 140 15.29 18.93 7.00
N GLY A 141 14.89 17.70 6.68
CA GLY A 141 13.57 17.40 6.11
C GLY A 141 13.49 17.20 4.60
N GLY A 142 14.59 17.38 3.87
CA GLY A 142 14.68 17.02 2.45
C GLY A 142 14.46 18.15 1.44
N ASP A 143 14.08 19.35 1.87
CA ASP A 143 14.02 20.55 1.01
C ASP A 143 15.40 21.19 0.81
N TYR A 144 15.50 22.25 -0.01
CA TYR A 144 16.76 22.94 -0.26
C TYR A 144 17.02 24.01 0.80
N ALA A 145 18.22 24.04 1.37
CA ALA A 145 18.61 25.06 2.35
C ALA A 145 18.55 26.49 1.79
N LEU A 146 18.71 26.66 0.47
CA LEU A 146 18.64 27.96 -0.19
C LEU A 146 17.24 28.59 -0.12
N SER A 147 16.16 27.80 -0.08
CA SER A 147 14.80 28.37 0.02
C SER A 147 14.61 29.14 1.33
N LEU A 148 15.33 28.74 2.38
CA LEU A 148 15.27 29.33 3.71
C LEU A 148 16.04 30.64 3.82
N VAL A 149 17.04 30.85 2.96
CA VAL A 149 17.96 32.00 3.05
C VAL A 149 17.86 32.94 1.85
N CYS A 150 16.90 32.72 0.95
CA CYS A 150 16.68 33.56 -0.24
C CYS A 150 15.31 34.25 -0.26
N GLY A 151 14.37 33.86 0.60
CA GLY A 151 13.00 34.40 0.64
C GLY A 151 12.10 33.94 -0.51
N VAL A 152 12.62 33.14 -1.44
CA VAL A 152 11.91 32.55 -2.59
C VAL A 152 12.31 31.08 -2.74
N SER A 153 11.60 30.34 -3.60
CA SER A 153 11.94 28.93 -3.89
C SER A 153 13.38 28.78 -4.38
N ALA A 154 14.03 27.65 -4.07
CA ALA A 154 15.43 27.43 -4.45
C ALA A 154 15.65 27.41 -5.97
N SER A 155 14.63 27.07 -6.77
CA SER A 155 14.67 27.09 -8.23
C SER A 155 14.61 28.49 -8.84
N GLU A 156 13.94 29.42 -8.16
CA GLU A 156 13.77 30.81 -8.62
C GLU A 156 14.83 31.74 -8.03
N CYS A 157 15.55 31.30 -7.00
CA CYS A 157 16.57 32.09 -6.32
C CYS A 157 17.74 32.46 -7.24
N THR A 158 17.83 33.74 -7.58
CA THR A 158 18.98 34.34 -8.28
C THR A 158 19.95 35.02 -7.30
N VAL A 159 21.20 35.27 -7.73
CA VAL A 159 22.19 36.01 -6.92
C VAL A 159 21.63 37.36 -6.44
N LYS A 160 20.89 38.06 -7.30
CA LYS A 160 20.32 39.37 -6.99
C LYS A 160 19.26 39.28 -5.89
N GLN A 161 18.35 38.30 -5.96
CA GLN A 161 17.32 38.10 -4.93
C GLN A 161 17.96 37.67 -3.62
N TRP A 162 18.93 36.74 -3.66
CA TRP A 162 19.59 36.27 -2.46
C TRP A 162 20.36 37.38 -1.75
N PHE A 163 21.11 38.19 -2.51
CA PHE A 163 21.86 39.31 -1.93
C PHE A 163 20.94 40.44 -1.47
N LYS A 164 19.82 40.68 -2.17
CA LYS A 164 18.79 41.60 -1.69
C LYS A 164 18.23 41.13 -0.35
N PHE A 165 17.87 39.85 -0.24
CA PHE A 165 17.35 39.26 1.00
C PHE A 165 18.34 39.39 2.17
N MET A 166 19.64 39.15 1.93
CA MET A 166 20.68 39.29 2.95
C MET A 166 21.06 40.74 3.27
N GLY A 167 20.82 41.67 2.34
CA GLY A 167 21.21 43.06 2.45
C GLY A 167 20.10 43.97 2.96
N GLU A 168 18.85 43.54 2.93
CA GLU A 168 17.73 44.32 3.44
C GLU A 168 17.70 44.27 4.97
N TYR A 169 17.57 45.44 5.60
CA TYR A 169 17.48 45.54 7.05
C TYR A 169 16.30 44.70 7.56
N ASN A 170 16.58 43.73 8.42
CA ASN A 170 15.57 42.85 8.96
C ASN A 170 15.94 42.44 10.39
N GLU A 171 15.17 42.94 11.36
CA GLU A 171 15.40 42.69 12.79
C GLU A 171 15.20 41.21 13.16
N LYS A 172 14.25 40.52 12.49
CA LYS A 172 13.93 39.11 12.76
C LYS A 172 15.04 38.16 12.27
N ILE A 173 15.67 38.48 11.13
CA ILE A 173 16.75 37.69 10.53
C ILE A 173 18.12 38.09 11.10
N GLY A 174 18.21 39.26 11.73
CA GLY A 174 19.43 39.75 12.37
C GLY A 174 20.34 40.56 11.44
N VAL A 175 19.80 41.17 10.37
CA VAL A 175 20.54 42.07 9.46
C VAL A 175 20.53 43.49 10.05
N PRO A 176 21.67 44.01 10.54
CA PRO A 176 21.70 45.20 11.38
C PRO A 176 21.45 46.51 10.63
N PHE A 177 21.87 46.63 9.38
CA PHE A 177 21.69 47.83 8.56
C PHE A 177 21.63 47.43 7.09
N THR A 178 21.19 48.34 6.22
CA THR A 178 20.98 48.04 4.81
C THR A 178 22.33 47.93 4.10
N ILE A 179 22.52 46.85 3.36
CA ILE A 179 23.71 46.56 2.56
C ILE A 179 23.26 46.39 1.11
N ASP A 180 23.56 47.38 0.27
CA ASP A 180 23.34 47.27 -1.17
C ASP A 180 24.49 46.51 -1.82
N PHE A 181 24.20 45.30 -2.30
CA PHE A 181 25.20 44.45 -2.94
C PHE A 181 25.30 44.75 -4.44
N ILE A 182 26.41 45.35 -4.83
CA ILE A 182 26.70 45.68 -6.23
C ILE A 182 27.56 44.59 -6.84
N VAL A 183 26.98 43.80 -7.74
CA VAL A 183 27.65 42.65 -8.37
C VAL A 183 28.18 43.01 -9.76
N GLY A 184 29.47 42.76 -10.00
CA GLY A 184 30.09 42.86 -11.34
C GLY A 184 30.40 44.29 -11.83
N GLN A 185 29.87 45.32 -11.17
CA GLN A 185 30.23 46.71 -11.44
C GLN A 185 31.42 47.15 -10.57
N ASN A 186 32.32 47.96 -11.12
CA ASN A 186 33.52 48.45 -10.45
C ASN A 186 33.58 49.98 -10.35
N ARG A 187 32.46 50.67 -10.63
CA ARG A 187 32.36 52.13 -10.58
C ARG A 187 31.17 52.55 -9.74
N THR A 188 31.39 53.47 -8.81
CA THR A 188 30.32 54.14 -8.05
C THR A 188 29.55 55.10 -8.95
N ALA A 189 28.34 55.52 -8.53
CA ALA A 189 27.61 56.63 -9.16
C ALA A 189 28.45 57.92 -9.33
N ASP A 190 29.40 58.16 -8.41
CA ASP A 190 30.31 59.32 -8.42
C ASP A 190 31.60 59.12 -9.23
N GLY A 191 31.72 58.01 -9.99
CA GLY A 191 32.87 57.72 -10.86
C GLY A 191 34.14 57.19 -10.17
N ARG A 192 34.14 56.93 -8.85
CA ARG A 192 35.25 56.24 -8.16
C ARG A 192 35.32 54.77 -8.56
N ILE A 193 36.53 54.26 -8.78
CA ILE A 193 36.77 52.85 -9.08
C ILE A 193 36.86 52.08 -7.76
N MET A 194 36.01 51.08 -7.60
CA MET A 194 36.01 50.15 -6.46
C MET A 194 36.65 48.83 -6.92
N HIS A 195 37.45 48.21 -6.06
CA HIS A 195 38.12 46.94 -6.31
C HIS A 195 37.52 45.87 -5.42
N PRO A 196 36.64 44.99 -5.94
CA PRO A 196 36.07 43.90 -5.17
C PRO A 196 37.14 42.99 -4.56
N PRO A 197 36.82 42.27 -3.45
CA PRO A 197 37.75 41.34 -2.82
C PRO A 197 38.32 40.33 -3.84
N THR A 198 39.61 40.00 -3.69
CA THR A 198 40.31 39.00 -4.52
C THR A 198 40.03 37.56 -4.08
N THR A 199 39.17 37.37 -3.08
CA THR A 199 38.81 36.07 -2.52
C THR A 199 38.11 35.19 -3.56
N LYS A 200 38.51 33.93 -3.60
CA LYS A 200 37.95 32.95 -4.54
C LYS A 200 36.92 32.08 -3.83
N ALA A 201 35.78 31.90 -4.50
CA ALA A 201 34.79 30.92 -4.10
C ALA A 201 35.32 29.50 -4.36
N THR A 202 35.19 28.62 -3.37
CA THR A 202 35.51 27.20 -3.46
C THR A 202 34.34 26.44 -4.06
N SER A 203 34.57 25.65 -5.11
CA SER A 203 33.53 24.81 -5.71
C SER A 203 33.06 23.73 -4.72
N CYS A 204 31.81 23.27 -4.85
CA CYS A 204 31.28 22.20 -4.00
C CYS A 204 31.99 20.84 -4.17
N SER A 205 32.72 20.65 -5.28
CA SER A 205 33.56 19.47 -5.52
C SER A 205 34.94 19.53 -4.90
N ALA A 206 35.35 20.69 -4.37
CA ALA A 206 36.65 20.90 -3.76
C ALA A 206 36.50 21.16 -2.25
N SER A 207 37.45 20.65 -1.46
CA SER A 207 37.48 20.92 -0.02
C SER A 207 37.92 22.37 0.25
N PRO A 208 37.25 23.10 1.16
CA PRO A 208 37.57 24.51 1.44
C PRO A 208 38.84 24.69 2.28
N GLN A 209 39.21 23.70 3.11
CA GLN A 209 40.36 23.74 4.01
C GLN A 209 41.00 22.34 4.15
N PRO A 210 42.33 22.25 4.38
CA PRO A 210 42.98 20.99 4.68
C PRO A 210 42.37 20.33 5.92
N GLY A 211 41.82 19.12 5.77
CA GLY A 211 41.15 18.39 6.85
C GLY A 211 39.62 18.46 6.84
N MET A 212 38.99 19.29 5.99
CA MET A 212 37.54 19.26 5.77
C MET A 212 37.15 18.32 4.62
N SER A 213 35.99 17.68 4.73
CA SER A 213 35.42 16.83 3.68
C SER A 213 34.86 17.64 2.51
N ILE A 214 34.79 17.03 1.33
CA ILE A 214 34.04 17.56 0.18
C ILE A 214 32.53 17.41 0.42
N CYS A 215 31.71 18.17 -0.31
CA CYS A 215 30.26 18.04 -0.21
C CYS A 215 29.78 16.67 -0.73
N SER A 216 28.68 16.18 -0.16
CA SER A 216 28.06 14.93 -0.59
C SER A 216 27.52 15.04 -2.03
N CYS A 217 27.30 13.90 -2.69
CA CYS A 217 26.66 13.88 -4.01
C CYS A 217 25.19 14.37 -3.94
N GLN A 218 24.52 14.19 -2.79
CA GLN A 218 23.17 14.68 -2.58
C GLN A 218 23.10 16.21 -2.53
N ASP A 219 24.10 16.85 -1.91
CA ASP A 219 24.18 18.31 -1.73
C ASP A 219 24.96 19.02 -2.86
N CYS A 220 25.66 18.27 -3.71
CA CYS A 220 26.40 18.77 -4.86
C CYS A 220 26.42 17.72 -6.00
N PRO A 221 25.52 17.84 -7.00
CA PRO A 221 25.43 16.91 -8.13
C PRO A 221 26.72 16.80 -8.96
N VAL A 222 27.60 17.81 -8.91
CA VAL A 222 28.89 17.84 -9.62
C VAL A 222 29.89 16.84 -9.03
N VAL A 223 29.75 16.46 -7.76
CA VAL A 223 30.59 15.44 -7.11
C VAL A 223 30.21 14.03 -7.55
N CYS A 224 28.96 13.84 -7.97
CA CYS A 224 28.48 12.55 -8.42
C CYS A 224 29.24 12.10 -9.68
N LYS A 225 29.55 10.80 -9.76
CA LYS A 225 29.91 10.22 -11.06
C LYS A 225 28.69 10.34 -11.97
N SER A 226 28.91 10.51 -13.28
CA SER A 226 27.85 10.40 -14.29
C SER A 226 27.36 8.95 -14.31
N ASP A 227 26.45 8.66 -13.40
CA ASP A 227 25.94 7.32 -13.19
C ASP A 227 24.98 6.93 -14.31
N PRO A 228 24.98 5.67 -14.75
CA PRO A 228 23.99 5.21 -15.70
C PRO A 228 22.57 5.42 -15.13
N PRO A 229 21.59 5.71 -16.00
CA PRO A 229 20.21 5.91 -15.58
C PRO A 229 19.74 4.70 -14.77
N PHE A 230 18.94 4.93 -13.73
CA PHE A 230 18.43 3.85 -12.88
C PHE A 230 17.80 2.76 -13.77
N PRO A 231 18.15 1.47 -13.57
CA PRO A 231 17.66 0.40 -14.44
C PRO A 231 16.14 0.45 -14.45
N LEU A 232 15.54 0.36 -15.64
CA LEU A 232 14.10 0.28 -15.73
C LEU A 232 13.74 -1.09 -15.14
N MET A 233 13.01 -1.09 -14.02
CA MET A 233 12.44 -2.31 -13.43
C MET A 233 11.34 -2.80 -14.39
N LEU A 234 11.73 -3.36 -15.53
CA LEU A 234 10.84 -4.18 -16.33
C LEU A 234 10.54 -5.38 -15.45
N GLN A 235 9.31 -5.44 -14.94
CA GLN A 235 8.75 -6.65 -14.37
C GLN A 235 9.11 -7.78 -15.32
N GLU A 236 9.97 -8.69 -14.86
CA GLU A 236 10.56 -9.71 -15.72
C GLU A 236 9.42 -10.55 -16.29
N LYS A 237 9.04 -10.23 -17.53
CA LYS A 237 8.19 -11.12 -18.30
C LYS A 237 9.02 -12.38 -18.44
N CYS A 238 8.52 -13.49 -17.88
CA CYS A 238 9.17 -14.78 -18.04
C CYS A 238 9.44 -14.98 -19.54
N ARG A 239 10.72 -15.04 -19.91
CA ARG A 239 11.19 -15.28 -21.27
C ARG A 239 12.07 -16.52 -21.24
N ILE A 240 11.70 -17.54 -22.02
CA ILE A 240 12.58 -18.66 -22.30
C ILE A 240 13.26 -18.34 -23.64
N ALA A 241 14.59 -18.19 -23.61
CA ALA A 241 15.36 -17.62 -24.72
C ALA A 241 14.86 -16.21 -25.14
N SER A 242 14.18 -16.08 -26.28
CA SER A 242 13.72 -14.79 -26.84
C SER A 242 12.20 -14.69 -27.00
N MET A 243 11.43 -15.68 -26.53
CA MET A 243 9.96 -15.70 -26.62
C MET A 243 9.34 -15.71 -25.22
N ASP A 244 8.13 -15.17 -25.09
CA ASP A 244 7.40 -15.19 -23.83
C ASP A 244 7.16 -16.64 -23.37
N CYS A 245 7.38 -16.93 -22.09
CA CYS A 245 7.18 -18.25 -21.50
C CYS A 245 5.78 -18.79 -21.78
N MET A 246 4.76 -17.93 -21.76
CA MET A 246 3.38 -18.32 -22.05
C MET A 246 3.19 -18.78 -23.51
N LEU A 247 3.92 -18.19 -24.45
CA LEU A 247 3.91 -18.62 -25.86
C LEU A 247 4.64 -19.96 -26.03
N ILE A 248 5.76 -20.15 -25.33
CA ILE A 248 6.49 -21.43 -25.38
C ILE A 248 5.70 -22.54 -24.70
N LEU A 249 5.10 -22.28 -23.55
CA LEU A 249 4.24 -23.23 -22.85
C LEU A 249 3.00 -23.55 -23.68
N SER A 250 2.40 -22.57 -24.37
CA SER A 250 1.30 -22.84 -25.29
C SER A 250 1.77 -23.63 -26.52
N LEU A 251 2.90 -23.31 -27.13
CA LEU A 251 3.46 -24.10 -28.24
C LEU A 251 3.82 -25.52 -27.83
N LEU A 252 4.38 -25.73 -26.63
CA LEU A 252 4.67 -27.06 -26.09
C LEU A 252 3.38 -27.84 -25.79
N ALA A 253 2.36 -27.20 -25.24
CA ALA A 253 1.06 -27.82 -25.02
C ALA A 253 0.39 -28.20 -26.36
N PHE A 254 0.46 -27.32 -27.35
CA PHE A 254 -0.07 -27.56 -28.69
C PHE A 254 0.69 -28.70 -29.40
N ALA A 255 2.03 -28.66 -29.36
CA ALA A 255 2.88 -29.71 -29.90
C ALA A 255 2.67 -31.05 -29.19
N GLY A 256 2.50 -31.05 -27.87
CA GLY A 256 2.16 -32.22 -27.07
C GLY A 256 0.80 -32.80 -27.45
N LEU A 257 -0.20 -31.94 -27.69
CA LEU A 257 -1.54 -32.34 -28.11
C LEU A 257 -1.54 -32.89 -29.54
N CYS A 258 -0.84 -32.23 -30.48
CA CYS A 258 -0.63 -32.75 -31.82
C CYS A 258 0.14 -34.07 -31.80
N PHE A 259 1.19 -34.18 -30.98
CA PHE A 259 1.96 -35.41 -30.81
C PHE A 259 1.08 -36.52 -30.25
N ALA A 260 0.26 -36.25 -29.23
CA ALA A 260 -0.69 -37.23 -28.70
C ALA A 260 -1.68 -37.68 -29.77
N ILE A 261 -2.28 -36.76 -30.54
CA ILE A 261 -3.18 -37.11 -31.64
C ILE A 261 -2.46 -37.98 -32.70
N ILE A 262 -1.25 -37.60 -33.11
CA ILE A 262 -0.47 -38.35 -34.10
C ILE A 262 -0.04 -39.69 -33.55
N PHE A 263 0.40 -39.75 -32.30
CA PHE A 263 0.81 -40.97 -31.62
C PHE A 263 -0.37 -41.93 -31.46
N PHE A 264 -1.51 -41.48 -30.95
CA PHE A 264 -2.71 -42.33 -30.81
C PHE A 264 -3.26 -42.76 -32.17
N SER A 265 -3.25 -41.89 -33.19
CA SER A 265 -3.67 -42.27 -34.54
C SER A 265 -2.69 -43.23 -35.22
N ALA A 266 -1.38 -43.08 -35.03
CA ALA A 266 -0.35 -43.97 -35.54
C ALA A 266 -0.31 -45.31 -34.80
N VAL A 267 -0.53 -45.32 -33.49
CA VAL A 267 -0.72 -46.52 -32.67
C VAL A 267 -1.99 -47.23 -33.10
N HIS A 268 -3.10 -46.50 -33.29
CA HIS A 268 -4.33 -47.09 -33.79
C HIS A 268 -4.16 -47.67 -35.19
N TYR A 269 -3.48 -46.97 -36.10
CA TYR A 269 -3.21 -47.45 -37.46
C TYR A 269 -2.19 -48.61 -37.49
N GLY A 270 -1.21 -48.62 -36.58
CA GLY A 270 -0.20 -49.67 -36.43
C GLY A 270 -0.75 -50.94 -35.77
N LEU A 271 -1.72 -50.80 -34.86
CA LEU A 271 -2.47 -51.91 -34.26
C LEU A 271 -3.60 -52.41 -35.17
N LYS A 272 -4.10 -51.59 -36.10
CA LYS A 272 -5.09 -51.97 -37.13
C LYS A 272 -4.43 -52.76 -38.27
N LYS A 273 -3.68 -53.81 -37.92
CA LYS A 273 -3.13 -54.81 -38.85
C LYS A 273 -3.89 -56.14 -38.70
N GLY A 274 -5.22 -56.06 -38.80
CA GLY A 274 -6.14 -57.19 -38.87
C GLY A 274 -7.36 -56.79 -39.72
N PRO A 275 -7.99 -57.73 -40.46
CA PRO A 275 -9.03 -57.40 -41.43
C PRO A 275 -10.25 -56.79 -40.75
N GLU A 276 -10.86 -55.80 -41.40
CA GLU A 276 -11.99 -55.03 -40.89
C GLU A 276 -13.19 -55.93 -40.58
N ALA A 277 -13.47 -56.16 -39.30
CA ALA A 277 -14.80 -56.57 -38.88
C ALA A 277 -15.73 -55.35 -39.04
N ASN A 278 -16.70 -55.46 -39.94
CA ASN A 278 -17.74 -54.45 -40.13
C ASN A 278 -18.42 -54.14 -38.79
N LEU A 279 -18.34 -52.88 -38.37
CA LEU A 279 -18.91 -52.31 -37.15
C LEU A 279 -20.44 -52.14 -37.26
N GLY A 280 -21.13 -53.18 -37.71
CA GLY A 280 -22.58 -53.24 -37.89
C GLY A 280 -23.24 -54.42 -37.18
N ASP A 281 -22.47 -55.29 -36.52
CA ASP A 281 -22.98 -56.55 -35.95
C ASP A 281 -22.75 -56.70 -34.43
N PHE A 282 -22.55 -55.59 -33.71
CA PHE A 282 -22.44 -55.62 -32.25
C PHE A 282 -23.82 -55.80 -31.61
N LYS A 283 -24.28 -57.05 -31.54
CA LYS A 283 -25.33 -57.47 -30.59
C LYS A 283 -24.68 -57.80 -29.25
N PRO A 284 -25.12 -57.22 -28.12
CA PRO A 284 -24.66 -57.65 -26.82
C PRO A 284 -25.42 -58.94 -26.47
N THR A 285 -24.77 -60.08 -26.68
CA THR A 285 -25.21 -61.33 -26.05
C THR A 285 -24.02 -61.96 -25.37
N ALA A 286 -24.23 -62.25 -24.08
CA ALA A 286 -23.33 -62.96 -23.18
C ALA A 286 -22.60 -64.10 -23.91
N GLY A 287 -21.30 -63.93 -24.13
CA GLY A 287 -20.43 -64.90 -24.75
C GLY A 287 -19.00 -64.53 -24.44
N THR A 288 -18.33 -65.39 -23.69
CA THR A 288 -16.91 -65.36 -23.34
C THR A 288 -16.04 -65.04 -24.56
N ILE A 289 -15.37 -63.89 -24.54
CA ILE A 289 -14.29 -63.57 -25.49
C ILE A 289 -13.08 -64.41 -25.07
N GLU A 290 -12.53 -65.23 -25.98
CA GLU A 290 -11.32 -66.01 -25.72
C GLU A 290 -10.10 -65.09 -25.57
N ASP A 291 -9.37 -65.25 -24.47
CA ASP A 291 -8.18 -64.47 -24.04
C ASP A 291 -6.98 -64.47 -25.03
N ALA A 292 -7.09 -65.13 -26.18
CA ALA A 292 -5.95 -65.40 -27.06
C ALA A 292 -5.54 -64.23 -27.99
N ASP A 293 -6.37 -63.19 -28.13
CA ASP A 293 -6.14 -62.08 -29.08
C ASP A 293 -5.83 -60.71 -28.44
N LEU A 294 -5.72 -60.61 -27.10
CA LEU A 294 -5.42 -59.34 -26.42
C LEU A 294 -3.94 -59.18 -26.07
N GLY A 295 -3.38 -57.99 -26.27
CA GLY A 295 -2.03 -57.65 -25.84
C GLY A 295 -1.88 -57.69 -24.31
N ALA A 296 -0.67 -57.92 -23.78
CA ALA A 296 -0.41 -58.09 -22.35
C ALA A 296 -0.88 -56.92 -21.44
N ILE A 297 -1.01 -55.71 -21.99
CA ILE A 297 -1.53 -54.53 -21.28
C ILE A 297 -3.06 -54.53 -21.26
N GLU A 298 -3.70 -54.94 -22.35
CA GLU A 298 -5.16 -55.04 -22.45
C GLU A 298 -5.70 -56.18 -21.59
N SER A 299 -4.97 -57.31 -21.52
CA SER A 299 -5.34 -58.42 -20.63
C SER A 299 -5.21 -58.06 -19.15
N PHE A 300 -4.20 -57.27 -18.75
CA PHE A 300 -4.08 -56.76 -17.39
C PHE A 300 -5.20 -55.76 -17.05
N GLY A 301 -5.56 -54.87 -17.98
CA GLY A 301 -6.69 -53.96 -17.82
C GLY A 301 -8.02 -54.68 -17.64
N CYS A 302 -8.30 -55.67 -18.50
CA CYS A 302 -9.49 -56.51 -18.42
C CYS A 302 -9.55 -57.30 -17.10
N TRP A 303 -8.40 -57.80 -16.62
CA TRP A 303 -8.32 -58.46 -15.31
C TRP A 303 -8.69 -57.51 -14.16
N ILE A 304 -8.14 -56.29 -14.13
CA ILE A 304 -8.48 -55.30 -13.10
C ILE A 304 -9.97 -54.96 -13.11
N GLU A 305 -10.52 -54.71 -14.30
CA GLU A 305 -11.93 -54.36 -14.49
C GLU A 305 -12.84 -55.49 -13.99
N SER A 306 -12.56 -56.73 -14.39
CA SER A 306 -13.32 -57.90 -13.94
C SER A 306 -13.25 -58.11 -12.43
N GLN A 307 -12.07 -57.91 -11.81
CA GLN A 307 -11.93 -58.01 -10.36
C GLN A 307 -12.69 -56.91 -9.61
N LEU A 308 -12.65 -55.66 -10.12
CA LEU A 308 -13.41 -54.54 -9.55
C LEU A 308 -14.93 -54.79 -9.66
N GLU A 309 -15.40 -55.24 -10.81
CA GLU A 309 -16.81 -55.57 -11.04
C GLU A 309 -17.30 -56.65 -10.06
N LEU A 310 -16.53 -57.73 -9.89
CA LEU A 310 -16.84 -58.81 -8.94
C LEU A 310 -16.83 -58.32 -7.48
N ALA A 311 -15.84 -57.52 -7.09
CA ALA A 311 -15.75 -56.97 -5.74
C ALA A 311 -16.93 -56.03 -5.44
N CYS A 312 -17.27 -55.14 -6.37
CA CYS A 312 -18.39 -54.22 -6.25
C CYS A 312 -19.75 -54.96 -6.28
N ALA A 313 -19.88 -56.03 -7.06
CA ALA A 313 -21.08 -56.86 -7.05
C ALA A 313 -21.27 -57.60 -5.71
N HIS A 314 -20.18 -58.12 -5.14
CA HIS A 314 -20.20 -58.74 -3.81
C HIS A 314 -20.56 -57.72 -2.71
N TYR A 315 -20.03 -56.50 -2.81
CA TYR A 315 -20.38 -55.40 -1.92
C TYR A 315 -21.87 -54.99 -2.05
N GLY A 316 -22.40 -54.90 -3.28
CA GLY A 316 -23.82 -54.66 -3.52
C GLY A 316 -24.73 -55.72 -2.90
N GLU A 317 -24.31 -57.00 -2.96
CA GLU A 317 -25.00 -58.09 -2.29
C GLU A 317 -24.97 -57.97 -0.75
N LEU A 318 -23.84 -57.55 -0.19
CA LEU A 318 -23.72 -57.28 1.25
C LEU A 318 -24.69 -56.17 1.69
N CYS A 319 -24.72 -55.05 0.96
CA CYS A 319 -25.63 -53.94 1.18
C CYS A 319 -27.09 -54.38 1.07
N TYR A 320 -27.43 -55.26 0.12
CA TYR A 320 -28.78 -55.82 0.01
C TYR A 320 -29.16 -56.70 1.21
N ARG A 321 -28.25 -57.56 1.69
CA ARG A 321 -28.54 -58.45 2.82
C ARG A 321 -28.74 -57.69 4.13
N ARG A 322 -27.96 -56.63 4.38
CA ARG A 322 -28.00 -55.86 5.64
C ARG A 322 -28.02 -54.32 5.41
N PRO A 323 -29.06 -53.76 4.77
CA PRO A 323 -29.09 -52.34 4.41
C PRO A 323 -29.14 -51.41 5.62
N LEU A 324 -29.86 -51.81 6.68
CA LEU A 324 -29.94 -50.99 7.91
C LEU A 324 -28.60 -50.89 8.63
N PHE A 325 -27.81 -51.97 8.64
CA PHE A 325 -26.49 -51.97 9.27
C PHE A 325 -25.52 -51.02 8.54
N VAL A 326 -25.49 -51.09 7.20
CA VAL A 326 -24.63 -50.21 6.38
C VAL A 326 -25.08 -48.75 6.49
N LEU A 327 -26.38 -48.49 6.47
CA LEU A 327 -26.95 -47.15 6.68
C LEU A 327 -26.56 -46.58 8.05
N SER A 328 -26.71 -47.36 9.13
CA SER A 328 -26.31 -46.93 10.47
C SER A 328 -24.80 -46.67 10.57
N PHE A 329 -23.97 -47.50 9.94
CA PHE A 329 -22.51 -47.31 9.92
C PHE A 329 -22.12 -45.99 9.24
N GLY A 330 -22.67 -45.71 8.06
CA GLY A 330 -22.42 -44.45 7.36
C GLY A 330 -22.89 -43.22 8.14
N LEU A 331 -24.12 -43.25 8.67
CA LEU A 331 -24.69 -42.14 9.44
C LEU A 331 -23.95 -41.88 10.77
N ILE A 332 -23.53 -42.92 11.48
CA ILE A 332 -22.74 -42.77 12.72
C ILE A 332 -21.39 -42.15 12.41
N THR A 333 -20.70 -42.64 11.38
CA THR A 333 -19.39 -42.10 10.96
C THR A 333 -19.51 -40.63 10.61
N ALA A 334 -20.48 -40.26 9.78
CA ALA A 334 -20.72 -38.87 9.41
C ALA A 334 -21.13 -37.99 10.60
N SER A 335 -21.97 -38.48 11.51
CA SER A 335 -22.39 -37.71 12.69
C SER A 335 -21.21 -37.43 13.63
N ILE A 336 -20.32 -38.41 13.82
CA ILE A 336 -19.09 -38.22 14.60
C ILE A 336 -18.20 -37.16 13.94
N CYS A 337 -17.96 -37.25 12.64
CA CYS A 337 -17.16 -36.25 11.93
C CYS A 337 -17.80 -34.86 11.96
N SER A 338 -19.10 -34.77 11.71
CA SER A 338 -19.88 -33.53 11.69
C SER A 338 -19.94 -32.85 13.08
N SER A 339 -19.85 -33.61 14.18
CA SER A 339 -19.80 -33.04 15.54
C SER A 339 -18.62 -32.08 15.76
N GLY A 340 -17.58 -32.14 14.93
CA GLY A 340 -16.47 -31.17 14.94
C GLY A 340 -16.89 -29.74 14.58
N MET A 341 -18.08 -29.54 14.00
CA MET A 341 -18.63 -28.21 13.73
C MET A 341 -18.68 -27.28 14.95
N PHE A 342 -18.84 -27.81 16.16
CA PHE A 342 -18.84 -27.02 17.39
C PHE A 342 -17.48 -26.36 17.70
N TYR A 343 -16.40 -26.83 17.08
CA TYR A 343 -15.03 -26.34 17.31
C TYR A 343 -14.48 -25.51 16.13
N VAL A 344 -15.31 -25.22 15.13
CA VAL A 344 -14.89 -24.48 13.94
C VAL A 344 -14.48 -23.05 14.32
N LYS A 345 -13.33 -22.62 13.79
CA LYS A 345 -12.86 -21.24 13.84
C LYS A 345 -12.80 -20.68 12.44
N PHE A 346 -13.26 -19.44 12.25
CA PHE A 346 -13.21 -18.75 10.97
C PHE A 346 -12.07 -17.73 10.93
N THR A 347 -11.33 -17.69 9.83
CA THR A 347 -10.32 -16.65 9.57
C THR A 347 -10.89 -15.61 8.61
N THR A 348 -11.01 -14.36 9.07
CA THR A 348 -11.48 -13.21 8.29
C THR A 348 -10.36 -12.24 7.90
N GLU A 349 -9.20 -12.35 8.55
CA GLU A 349 -8.09 -11.42 8.35
C GLU A 349 -7.42 -11.61 6.96
N PRO A 350 -7.40 -10.59 6.10
CA PRO A 350 -6.87 -10.72 4.73
C PRO A 350 -5.40 -11.15 4.70
N VAL A 351 -4.55 -10.62 5.58
CA VAL A 351 -3.11 -10.93 5.58
C VAL A 351 -2.89 -12.43 5.77
N LYS A 352 -3.63 -13.07 6.68
CA LYS A 352 -3.53 -14.53 6.92
C LYS A 352 -4.09 -15.38 5.77
N LEU A 353 -5.04 -14.85 5.00
CA LEU A 353 -5.65 -15.54 3.86
C LEU A 353 -4.75 -15.52 2.62
N TRP A 354 -4.12 -14.37 2.34
CA TRP A 354 -3.41 -14.12 1.09
C TRP A 354 -1.89 -14.24 1.19
N SER A 355 -1.30 -14.17 2.40
CA SER A 355 0.15 -14.28 2.59
C SER A 355 0.56 -15.61 3.22
N ALA A 356 1.55 -16.28 2.63
CA ALA A 356 2.06 -17.54 3.17
C ALA A 356 2.83 -17.30 4.48
N PRO A 357 2.67 -18.14 5.51
CA PRO A 357 3.30 -17.94 6.82
C PRO A 357 4.83 -17.97 6.77
N GLY A 358 5.41 -18.72 5.84
CA GLY A 358 6.87 -18.77 5.60
C GLY A 358 7.36 -17.82 4.51
N SER A 359 6.54 -16.87 4.06
CA SER A 359 6.95 -15.91 3.04
C SER A 359 7.96 -14.90 3.58
N ARG A 360 8.83 -14.42 2.69
CA ARG A 360 9.81 -13.36 3.00
C ARG A 360 9.10 -12.11 3.51
N ALA A 361 8.02 -11.68 2.87
CA ALA A 361 7.27 -10.48 3.23
C ALA A 361 6.68 -10.58 4.65
N LEU A 362 6.10 -11.73 5.04
CA LEU A 362 5.58 -11.90 6.39
C LEU A 362 6.71 -11.97 7.43
N THR A 363 7.86 -12.56 7.08
CA THR A 363 9.04 -12.57 7.96
C THR A 363 9.60 -11.16 8.18
N GLU A 364 9.62 -10.33 7.13
CA GLU A 364 10.02 -8.92 7.21
C GLU A 364 9.02 -8.10 8.03
N LYS A 365 7.72 -8.33 7.84
CA LYS A 365 6.65 -7.72 8.67
C LYS A 365 6.79 -8.09 10.14
N ASN A 366 6.94 -9.37 10.46
CA ASN A 366 7.09 -9.82 11.85
C ASN A 366 8.33 -9.23 12.51
N PHE A 367 9.44 -9.09 11.76
CA PHE A 367 10.63 -8.40 12.26
C PHE A 367 10.38 -6.92 12.52
N PHE A 368 9.66 -6.23 11.63
CA PHE A 368 9.30 -4.83 11.82
C PHE A 368 8.40 -4.64 13.04
N ASP A 369 7.31 -5.41 13.11
CA ASP A 369 6.29 -5.31 14.17
C ASP A 369 6.89 -5.61 15.55
N ALA A 370 7.83 -6.55 15.66
CA ALA A 370 8.47 -6.91 16.93
C ALA A 370 9.45 -5.84 17.46
N ASN A 371 10.11 -5.09 16.58
CA ASN A 371 11.15 -4.11 16.97
C ASN A 371 10.60 -2.68 17.06
N PHE A 372 9.70 -2.30 16.15
CA PHE A 372 9.19 -0.93 16.03
C PHE A 372 7.72 -0.79 16.46
N GLY A 373 7.05 -1.91 16.75
CA GLY A 373 5.59 -1.97 16.83
C GLY A 373 4.96 -2.08 15.45
N PRO A 374 3.69 -2.53 15.37
CA PRO A 374 2.99 -2.61 14.11
C PRO A 374 2.75 -1.22 13.51
N PHE A 375 2.69 -1.17 12.18
CA PHE A 375 2.36 0.05 11.46
C PHE A 375 0.99 0.60 11.92
N TYR A 376 0.90 1.92 12.09
CA TYR A 376 -0.30 2.60 12.57
C TYR A 376 -1.51 2.39 11.63
N ARG A 377 -2.72 2.55 12.17
CA ARG A 377 -3.96 2.52 11.40
C ARG A 377 -4.23 3.92 10.86
N THR A 378 -4.70 4.03 9.63
CA THR A 378 -4.90 5.32 8.96
C THR A 378 -6.35 5.56 8.61
N GLU A 379 -6.90 6.68 9.05
CA GLU A 379 -8.22 7.15 8.63
C GLU A 379 -8.03 8.39 7.77
N GLN A 380 -8.36 8.26 6.49
CA GLN A 380 -8.12 9.31 5.52
C GLN A 380 -9.44 9.89 5.03
N ILE A 381 -9.51 11.22 4.98
CA ILE A 381 -10.61 11.99 4.42
C ILE A 381 -10.03 12.88 3.32
N ILE A 382 -10.53 12.72 2.11
CA ILE A 382 -10.21 13.56 0.96
C ILE A 382 -11.42 14.46 0.72
N VAL A 383 -11.24 15.77 0.86
CA VAL A 383 -12.31 16.74 0.65
C VAL A 383 -11.91 17.73 -0.43
N TYR A 384 -12.82 17.97 -1.36
CA TYR A 384 -12.60 18.91 -2.45
C TYR A 384 -13.88 19.70 -2.75
N PRO A 385 -13.76 20.99 -3.11
CA PRO A 385 -14.91 21.81 -3.50
C PRO A 385 -15.50 21.34 -4.82
N ARG A 386 -16.82 21.45 -4.99
CA ARG A 386 -17.47 21.12 -6.27
C ARG A 386 -17.12 22.12 -7.37
N ASP A 387 -16.95 23.38 -6.99
CA ASP A 387 -16.41 24.40 -7.87
C ASP A 387 -14.88 24.29 -7.92
N GLN A 388 -14.38 23.86 -9.07
CA GLN A 388 -12.96 23.61 -9.33
C GLN A 388 -12.27 24.79 -10.05
N SER A 389 -12.93 25.95 -10.14
CA SER A 389 -12.35 27.14 -10.77
C SER A 389 -11.28 27.80 -9.89
N PHE A 390 -10.18 28.20 -10.52
CA PHE A 390 -9.17 29.03 -9.88
C PHE A 390 -9.73 30.43 -9.59
N TRP A 391 -9.28 31.04 -8.50
CA TRP A 391 -9.74 32.36 -8.08
C TRP A 391 -8.53 33.29 -7.91
N SER A 392 -8.72 34.57 -8.18
CA SER A 392 -7.67 35.58 -8.03
C SER A 392 -7.77 36.21 -6.64
N HIS A 393 -6.65 36.31 -5.95
CA HIS A 393 -6.52 37.04 -4.69
C HIS A 393 -5.67 38.29 -4.94
N PRO A 394 -6.16 39.51 -4.65
CA PRO A 394 -5.42 40.73 -4.89
C PRO A 394 -4.15 40.72 -4.02
N ASN A 395 -3.01 40.70 -4.69
CA ASN A 395 -1.72 40.66 -4.04
C ASN A 395 -1.44 42.01 -3.36
N GLN A 396 -1.29 42.00 -2.05
CA GLN A 396 -0.83 43.18 -1.32
C GLN A 396 0.64 43.02 -0.89
N SER A 397 1.17 41.81 -0.74
CA SER A 397 2.55 41.57 -0.27
C SER A 397 3.54 41.45 -1.45
N ASN A 398 4.71 42.09 -1.36
CA ASN A 398 5.79 41.97 -2.37
C ASN A 398 6.44 40.56 -2.43
N ILE A 399 5.87 39.57 -1.74
CA ILE A 399 6.43 38.23 -1.56
C ILE A 399 6.00 37.29 -2.71
N ILE A 400 4.89 37.59 -3.40
CA ILE A 400 4.26 36.69 -4.37
C ILE A 400 4.02 37.46 -5.69
N GLU A 401 3.97 36.79 -6.85
CA GLU A 401 3.49 37.38 -8.11
C GLU A 401 1.95 37.41 -8.13
N ASP A 402 1.30 38.33 -8.87
CA ASP A 402 -0.16 38.32 -9.02
C ASP A 402 -0.67 36.94 -9.49
N GLY A 403 -1.27 36.16 -8.59
CA GLY A 403 -1.49 34.73 -8.75
C GLY A 403 -2.95 34.30 -8.72
N TYR A 404 -3.26 33.27 -9.51
CA TYR A 404 -4.50 32.51 -9.43
C TYR A 404 -4.32 31.34 -8.47
N TYR A 405 -5.15 31.24 -7.44
CA TYR A 405 -5.09 30.20 -6.42
C TYR A 405 -6.07 29.07 -6.67
N GLY A 406 -5.66 27.88 -6.25
CA GLY A 406 -6.47 26.68 -6.29
C GLY A 406 -7.73 26.80 -5.43
N PRO A 407 -8.81 26.10 -5.80
CA PRO A 407 -10.10 26.20 -5.12
C PRO A 407 -10.07 25.64 -3.68
N ALA A 408 -9.10 24.77 -3.35
CA ALA A 408 -8.92 24.25 -1.99
C ALA A 408 -8.44 25.31 -0.99
N LEU A 409 -7.83 26.40 -1.47
CA LEU A 409 -7.28 27.46 -0.62
C LEU A 409 -8.29 28.59 -0.34
N ARG A 410 -9.54 28.46 -0.79
CA ARG A 410 -10.58 29.46 -0.50
C ARG A 410 -10.85 29.51 1.01
N LYS A 411 -10.80 30.70 1.61
CA LYS A 411 -11.04 30.90 3.05
C LYS A 411 -12.33 30.24 3.57
N GLU A 412 -13.45 30.40 2.86
CA GLU A 412 -14.74 29.79 3.23
C GLU A 412 -14.69 28.26 3.22
N PHE A 413 -13.97 27.67 2.26
CA PHE A 413 -13.77 26.23 2.21
C PHE A 413 -12.92 25.75 3.39
N LEU A 414 -11.80 26.44 3.71
CA LEU A 414 -10.96 26.13 4.86
C LEU A 414 -11.73 26.20 6.20
N LYS A 415 -12.62 27.20 6.36
CA LYS A 415 -13.51 27.29 7.52
C LYS A 415 -14.44 26.08 7.64
N HIS A 416 -15.06 25.66 6.54
CA HIS A 416 -15.88 24.45 6.52
C HIS A 416 -15.06 23.19 6.85
N MET A 417 -13.81 23.11 6.38
CA MET A 417 -12.92 21.99 6.70
C MET A 417 -12.53 21.97 8.17
N MET A 418 -12.32 23.14 8.80
CA MET A 418 -12.04 23.24 10.23
C MET A 418 -13.22 22.74 11.07
N ASP A 419 -14.45 23.14 10.74
CA ASP A 419 -15.65 22.63 11.41
C ASP A 419 -15.78 21.11 11.22
N LEU A 420 -15.56 20.59 10.01
CA LEU A 420 -15.57 19.15 9.76
C LEU A 420 -14.52 18.41 10.60
N GLN A 421 -13.27 18.90 10.62
CA GLN A 421 -12.18 18.29 11.39
C GLN A 421 -12.46 18.35 12.90
N GLN A 422 -13.00 19.46 13.41
CA GLN A 422 -13.36 19.60 14.81
C GLN A 422 -14.50 18.65 15.22
N ARG A 423 -15.50 18.48 14.36
CA ARG A 423 -16.58 17.49 14.58
C ARG A 423 -16.06 16.06 14.60
N VAL A 424 -15.15 15.72 13.69
CA VAL A 424 -14.53 14.39 13.63
C VAL A 424 -13.64 14.12 14.84
N THR A 425 -12.82 15.09 15.25
CA THR A 425 -11.90 14.93 16.39
C THR A 425 -12.59 14.94 17.75
N SER A 426 -13.80 15.50 17.84
CA SER A 426 -14.64 15.47 19.04
C SER A 426 -15.57 14.25 19.13
N LEU A 427 -15.50 13.31 18.18
CA LEU A 427 -16.29 12.08 18.23
C LEU A 427 -15.92 11.24 19.44
N VAL A 428 -16.96 10.80 20.15
CA VAL A 428 -16.89 9.82 21.23
C VAL A 428 -17.69 8.61 20.80
N ALA A 429 -17.07 7.44 20.86
CA ALA A 429 -17.72 6.17 20.61
C ALA A 429 -18.14 5.55 21.93
N ASP A 430 -19.35 5.01 21.99
CA ASP A 430 -19.81 4.20 23.11
C ASP A 430 -19.54 2.72 22.77
N ASP A 431 -18.79 2.05 23.65
CA ASP A 431 -18.51 0.62 23.54
C ASP A 431 -19.70 -0.22 24.00
N ASP A 432 -19.74 -1.50 23.59
CA ASP A 432 -20.82 -2.42 23.97
C ASP A 432 -20.90 -2.63 25.50
N ASP A 433 -19.77 -2.45 26.21
CA ASP A 433 -19.66 -2.49 27.66
C ASP A 433 -20.01 -1.16 28.36
N GLY A 434 -20.41 -0.12 27.60
CA GLY A 434 -20.81 1.19 28.11
C GLY A 434 -19.65 2.17 28.39
N SER A 435 -18.43 1.83 27.99
CA SER A 435 -17.26 2.73 28.10
C SER A 435 -17.26 3.78 26.99
N ARG A 436 -16.93 5.03 27.33
CA ARG A 436 -16.79 6.13 26.36
C ARG A 436 -15.36 6.23 25.87
N ILE A 437 -15.17 6.07 24.57
CA ILE A 437 -13.86 6.07 23.90
C ILE A 437 -13.76 7.36 23.08
N ALA A 438 -12.84 8.24 23.47
CA ALA A 438 -12.54 9.44 22.69
C ALA A 438 -11.36 9.20 21.73
N LEU A 439 -11.23 10.03 20.69
CA LEU A 439 -10.07 9.98 19.79
C LEU A 439 -8.74 10.07 20.56
N SER A 440 -8.69 10.85 21.64
CA SER A 440 -7.48 11.01 22.46
C SER A 440 -6.98 9.72 23.10
N ASP A 441 -7.82 8.69 23.22
CA ASP A 441 -7.46 7.44 23.88
C ASP A 441 -6.82 6.45 22.90
N VAL A 442 -7.19 6.53 21.61
CA VAL A 442 -6.78 5.61 20.55
C VAL A 442 -5.72 6.19 19.60
N CYS A 443 -5.65 7.52 19.47
CA CYS A 443 -4.79 8.18 18.49
C CYS A 443 -3.28 8.01 18.77
N PHE A 444 -2.49 8.05 17.69
CA PHE A 444 -1.03 8.06 17.76
C PHE A 444 -0.52 9.41 18.28
N LYS A 445 0.42 9.38 19.24
CA LYS A 445 0.96 10.56 19.94
C LYS A 445 2.49 10.53 19.97
N PRO A 446 3.18 11.16 18.99
CA PRO A 446 4.62 11.01 18.83
C PRO A 446 5.45 11.65 19.96
N MET A 447 4.95 12.69 20.62
CA MET A 447 5.70 13.48 21.62
C MET A 447 5.29 13.22 23.08
N LYS A 448 4.61 12.11 23.38
CA LYS A 448 4.23 11.75 24.76
C LYS A 448 5.50 11.45 25.59
N PRO A 449 5.67 12.00 26.82
CA PRO A 449 4.69 12.70 27.65
C PRO A 449 4.63 14.23 27.51
N ASP A 450 5.57 14.87 26.80
CA ASP A 450 5.68 16.33 26.71
C ASP A 450 4.47 16.98 26.02
N ASN A 451 3.95 16.35 24.96
CA ASN A 451 2.74 16.78 24.26
C ASN A 451 1.77 15.59 24.11
N LYS A 452 0.49 15.82 24.42
CA LYS A 452 -0.56 14.79 24.43
C LYS A 452 -1.54 14.90 23.26
N ASN A 453 -1.29 15.82 22.32
CA ASN A 453 -2.11 16.02 21.13
C ASN A 453 -1.96 14.85 20.15
N CYS A 454 -3.05 14.53 19.45
CA CYS A 454 -3.10 13.47 18.44
C CYS A 454 -2.40 13.89 17.15
N ALA A 455 -1.78 12.92 16.46
CA ALA A 455 -1.25 13.12 15.12
C ALA A 455 -2.39 13.18 14.09
N VAL A 456 -2.80 14.40 13.74
CA VAL A 456 -3.74 14.69 12.65
C VAL A 456 -2.99 15.46 11.57
N LEU A 457 -2.82 14.88 10.39
CA LEU A 457 -2.14 15.49 9.26
C LEU A 457 -3.18 16.22 8.42
N SER A 458 -3.12 17.55 8.40
CA SER A 458 -4.03 18.43 7.65
C SER A 458 -3.39 19.80 7.47
N VAL A 459 -3.73 20.52 6.40
CA VAL A 459 -3.30 21.92 6.17
C VAL A 459 -3.72 22.83 7.34
N LEU A 460 -4.84 22.48 8.00
CA LEU A 460 -5.38 23.23 9.12
C LEU A 460 -4.48 23.21 10.36
N ASN A 461 -3.55 22.25 10.44
CA ASN A 461 -2.57 22.19 11.53
C ASN A 461 -1.46 23.24 11.40
N TYR A 462 -1.28 23.88 10.24
CA TYR A 462 -0.43 25.08 10.16
C TYR A 462 -0.97 26.19 11.08
N PHE A 463 -2.28 26.22 11.29
CA PHE A 463 -2.96 27.11 12.23
C PHE A 463 -3.26 26.42 13.58
N GLN A 464 -2.54 25.35 13.92
CA GLN A 464 -2.71 24.57 15.16
C GLN A 464 -4.17 24.13 15.44
N ASN A 465 -4.99 23.99 14.39
CA ASN A 465 -6.43 23.68 14.45
C ASN A 465 -7.30 24.74 15.13
N ASP A 466 -6.86 25.99 15.16
CA ASP A 466 -7.63 27.12 15.68
C ASP A 466 -8.22 27.96 14.53
N ALA A 467 -9.54 28.07 14.48
CA ALA A 467 -10.25 28.86 13.47
C ALA A 467 -9.98 30.37 13.59
N SER A 468 -9.65 30.87 14.79
CA SER A 468 -9.39 32.29 15.02
C SER A 468 -8.10 32.76 14.35
N LEU A 469 -7.09 31.89 14.25
CA LEU A 469 -5.81 32.18 13.61
C LEU A 469 -5.94 32.35 12.09
N LEU A 470 -6.98 31.78 11.47
CA LEU A 470 -7.29 31.97 10.04
C LEU A 470 -7.82 33.38 9.73
N GLU A 471 -8.35 34.09 10.73
CA GLU A 471 -8.83 35.47 10.59
C GLU A 471 -7.78 36.51 10.97
N HIS A 472 -6.63 36.07 11.49
CA HIS A 472 -5.54 36.96 11.86
C HIS A 472 -4.91 37.58 10.61
N THR A 473 -4.77 38.91 10.64
CA THR A 473 -4.02 39.68 9.64
C THR A 473 -3.05 40.60 10.37
N THR A 474 -1.86 40.77 9.79
CA THR A 474 -0.83 41.66 10.34
C THR A 474 -0.37 42.59 9.25
N MET A 475 -0.32 43.89 9.54
CA MET A 475 0.29 44.87 8.64
C MET A 475 1.81 44.65 8.67
N ASP A 476 2.42 44.55 7.50
CA ASP A 476 3.87 44.63 7.38
C ASP A 476 4.30 46.08 7.65
N ASP A 477 5.10 46.29 8.69
CA ASP A 477 5.61 47.59 9.12
C ASP A 477 6.43 48.29 8.01
N TRP A 478 6.90 47.55 7.00
CA TRP A 478 7.77 48.05 5.94
C TRP A 478 7.04 48.44 4.64
N SER A 479 6.19 47.58 4.11
CA SER A 479 5.43 47.84 2.87
C SER A 479 4.08 48.52 3.12
N GLY A 480 3.58 48.50 4.36
CA GLY A 480 2.23 48.95 4.72
C GLY A 480 1.12 48.05 4.16
N THR A 481 1.43 46.77 3.91
CA THR A 481 0.53 45.81 3.25
C THR A 481 0.01 44.79 4.25
N ASP A 482 -1.27 44.43 4.15
CA ASP A 482 -1.87 43.41 5.02
C ASP A 482 -1.40 42.01 4.61
N LEU A 483 -0.74 41.32 5.53
CA LEU A 483 -0.42 39.90 5.41
C LEU A 483 -1.60 39.06 5.91
N ASP A 484 -1.91 37.98 5.19
CA ASP A 484 -3.07 37.14 5.47
C ASP A 484 -2.75 35.64 5.60
N TYR A 485 -3.81 34.83 5.71
CA TYR A 485 -3.72 33.38 5.86
C TYR A 485 -3.06 32.68 4.67
N LEU A 486 -3.13 33.23 3.45
CA LEU A 486 -2.48 32.64 2.28
C LEU A 486 -0.98 32.84 2.33
N ASP A 487 -0.51 34.02 2.75
CA ASP A 487 0.92 34.26 2.97
C ASP A 487 1.49 33.25 3.99
N HIS A 488 0.73 32.97 5.06
CA HIS A 488 1.11 31.96 6.05
C HIS A 488 1.17 30.54 5.44
N ILE A 489 0.14 30.11 4.70
CA ILE A 489 0.11 28.79 4.05
C ILE A 489 1.27 28.65 3.06
N ILE A 490 1.56 29.67 2.27
CA ILE A 490 2.65 29.65 1.29
C ILE A 490 4.01 29.61 2.00
N SER A 491 4.16 30.37 3.09
CA SER A 491 5.36 30.31 3.92
C SER A 491 5.57 28.92 4.53
N CYS A 492 4.51 28.26 5.00
CA CYS A 492 4.60 26.92 5.58
C CYS A 492 4.76 25.80 4.54
N THR A 493 4.16 25.94 3.35
CA THR A 493 4.33 24.97 2.26
C THR A 493 5.70 25.09 1.61
N SER A 494 6.31 26.27 1.61
CA SER A 494 7.70 26.47 1.17
C SER A 494 8.73 26.06 2.23
N ASN A 495 8.41 26.23 3.52
CA ASN A 495 9.21 25.75 4.64
C ASN A 495 8.35 25.27 5.82
N PRO A 496 8.11 23.95 5.96
CA PRO A 496 7.29 23.42 7.04
C PRO A 496 7.98 23.41 8.41
N PHE A 497 9.29 23.67 8.47
CA PHE A 497 10.07 23.70 9.71
C PHE A 497 10.08 25.08 10.38
N ASN A 498 9.40 26.07 9.81
CA ASN A 498 9.45 27.42 10.33
C ASN A 498 8.72 27.52 11.69
N VAL A 499 9.41 28.08 12.69
CA VAL A 499 8.87 28.26 14.05
C VAL A 499 8.06 29.55 14.15
N GLU A 500 8.38 30.56 13.32
CA GLU A 500 7.65 31.82 13.28
C GLU A 500 7.65 32.39 11.85
N THR A 501 6.46 32.59 11.30
CA THR A 501 6.24 33.19 9.97
C THR A 501 6.15 34.71 10.06
N SER A 502 5.99 35.39 8.91
CA SER A 502 5.77 36.84 8.86
C SER A 502 4.57 37.28 9.71
N LEU A 503 3.51 36.46 9.79
CA LEU A 503 2.33 36.66 10.64
C LEU A 503 2.55 36.37 12.14
N GLY A 504 3.74 35.95 12.57
CA GLY A 504 4.02 35.57 13.97
C GLY A 504 3.47 34.19 14.37
N LEU A 505 3.01 33.39 13.40
CA LEU A 505 2.47 32.05 13.60
C LEU A 505 3.50 30.97 13.29
N SER A 506 3.44 29.83 13.99
CA SER A 506 4.29 28.66 13.76
C SER A 506 3.73 27.78 12.65
N CYS A 507 4.60 27.17 11.83
CA CYS A 507 4.19 26.16 10.86
C CYS A 507 4.10 24.74 11.46
N LEU A 508 4.59 24.56 12.70
CA LEU A 508 4.53 23.27 13.37
C LEU A 508 3.10 22.92 13.76
N SER A 509 2.74 21.66 13.60
CA SER A 509 1.42 21.16 14.01
C SER A 509 1.17 21.32 15.51
N ALA A 510 -0.10 21.20 15.92
CA ALA A 510 -0.47 21.21 17.34
C ALA A 510 0.23 20.10 18.15
N PHE A 511 0.63 19.00 17.50
CA PHE A 511 1.39 17.89 18.13
C PHE A 511 2.91 18.05 18.04
N GLY A 512 3.41 19.17 17.49
CA GLY A 512 4.81 19.59 17.54
C GLY A 512 5.71 19.09 16.41
N VAL A 513 5.14 18.53 15.35
CA VAL A 513 5.88 17.98 14.19
C VAL A 513 5.56 18.79 12.92
N PRO A 514 6.53 19.04 12.03
CA PRO A 514 6.28 19.66 10.74
C PRO A 514 5.44 18.74 9.83
N ILE A 515 4.52 19.33 9.07
CA ILE A 515 3.68 18.60 8.12
C ILE A 515 4.15 18.91 6.72
N GLN A 516 4.37 17.86 5.93
CA GLN A 516 4.82 17.99 4.56
C GLN A 516 3.64 18.31 3.63
N PRO A 517 3.73 19.33 2.76
CA PRO A 517 2.60 19.82 1.97
C PRO A 517 2.01 18.76 1.03
N TYR A 518 2.86 17.91 0.44
CA TYR A 518 2.44 16.81 -0.45
C TYR A 518 1.62 15.71 0.24
N THR A 519 1.55 15.69 1.57
CA THR A 519 0.71 14.74 2.34
C THR A 519 -0.70 15.27 2.64
N VAL A 520 -0.91 16.59 2.52
CA VAL A 520 -2.13 17.28 2.95
C VAL A 520 -2.84 18.06 1.84
N LEU A 521 -2.13 18.39 0.76
CA LEU A 521 -2.68 19.05 -0.43
C LEU A 521 -2.69 18.05 -1.61
N GLY A 522 -3.73 18.12 -2.44
CA GLY A 522 -3.89 17.25 -3.59
C GLY A 522 -4.21 17.96 -4.91
N ASP A 523 -3.91 17.28 -6.02
CA ASP A 523 -4.12 17.71 -7.42
C ASP A 523 -3.52 19.11 -7.70
N PHE A 524 -2.19 19.19 -7.66
CA PHE A 524 -1.37 20.37 -7.97
C PHE A 524 -0.47 20.13 -9.19
N ASN A 525 -0.17 21.20 -9.95
CA ASN A 525 0.32 21.10 -11.33
C ASN A 525 1.82 20.73 -11.46
N THR A 526 2.65 21.07 -10.47
CA THR A 526 4.09 20.74 -10.43
C THR A 526 4.55 20.40 -9.02
N THR A 527 5.68 19.70 -8.85
CA THR A 527 6.14 19.17 -7.55
C THR A 527 6.29 20.22 -6.44
N ASN A 528 6.41 21.50 -6.80
CA ASN A 528 6.73 22.59 -5.88
C ASN A 528 5.72 23.76 -5.92
N GLN A 529 4.62 23.65 -6.69
CA GLN A 529 3.58 24.70 -6.79
C GLN A 529 2.30 24.27 -6.06
N TYR A 530 2.32 24.43 -4.75
CA TYR A 530 1.22 24.05 -3.84
C TYR A 530 0.05 25.06 -3.84
N ASP A 531 0.26 26.25 -4.36
CA ASP A 531 -0.73 27.30 -4.62
C ASP A 531 -1.87 26.84 -5.52
N SER A 532 -1.59 25.90 -6.44
CA SER A 532 -2.55 25.37 -7.41
C SER A 532 -3.46 24.24 -6.88
N ALA A 533 -3.39 23.91 -5.59
CA ALA A 533 -4.07 22.74 -5.00
C ALA A 533 -5.60 22.77 -5.13
N ARG A 534 -6.20 21.62 -5.43
CA ARG A 534 -7.64 21.45 -5.70
C ARG A 534 -8.40 20.62 -4.68
N GLY A 535 -7.69 19.92 -3.80
CA GLY A 535 -8.29 19.17 -2.68
C GLY A 535 -7.42 19.22 -1.42
N ILE A 536 -8.04 18.94 -0.28
CA ILE A 536 -7.39 18.79 1.03
C ILE A 536 -7.51 17.35 1.49
N ILE A 537 -6.41 16.82 2.00
CA ILE A 537 -6.31 15.49 2.57
C ILE A 537 -6.12 15.64 4.07
N ILE A 538 -7.03 15.04 4.84
CA ILE A 538 -6.97 14.95 6.30
C ILE A 538 -6.68 13.50 6.62
N THR A 539 -5.55 13.22 7.28
CA THR A 539 -5.19 11.86 7.72
C THR A 539 -5.08 11.84 9.23
N ILE A 540 -5.87 10.99 9.88
CA ILE A 540 -5.81 10.71 11.31
C ILE A 540 -5.02 9.41 11.48
N LEU A 541 -4.15 9.36 12.48
CA LEU A 541 -3.34 8.19 12.78
C LEU A 541 -3.78 7.58 14.13
N LEU A 542 -4.15 6.31 14.14
CA LEU A 542 -4.43 5.54 15.36
C LEU A 542 -3.32 4.55 15.67
N ASN A 543 -3.13 4.26 16.95
CA ASN A 543 -2.22 3.20 17.37
C ASN A 543 -2.73 1.85 16.87
N ASN A 544 -1.80 1.00 16.44
CA ASN A 544 -2.08 -0.38 16.10
C ASN A 544 -1.38 -1.29 17.10
N PHE A 545 -1.97 -2.46 17.36
CA PHE A 545 -1.40 -3.49 18.21
C PHE A 545 -1.32 -4.82 17.44
N VAL A 546 -0.32 -5.64 17.79
CA VAL A 546 -0.11 -6.96 17.14
C VAL A 546 -1.26 -7.90 17.47
N ASP A 547 -1.74 -7.84 18.71
CA ASP A 547 -2.89 -8.61 19.16
C ASP A 547 -4.20 -7.91 18.79
N ALA A 548 -5.06 -8.63 18.06
CA ALA A 548 -6.32 -8.10 17.55
C ALA A 548 -7.31 -7.70 18.65
N SER A 549 -7.21 -8.28 19.86
CA SER A 549 -8.06 -7.93 21.01
C SER A 549 -7.84 -6.50 21.48
N ASP A 550 -6.61 -6.02 21.40
CA ASP A 550 -6.21 -4.72 21.94
C ASP A 550 -6.60 -3.58 21.00
N ASN A 551 -6.91 -3.92 19.74
CA ASN A 551 -7.42 -2.99 18.74
C ASN A 551 -8.94 -2.76 18.84
N SER A 552 -9.64 -3.41 19.77
CA SER A 552 -11.11 -3.31 19.90
C SER A 552 -11.59 -1.86 20.04
N TYR A 553 -10.93 -1.06 20.87
CA TYR A 553 -11.28 0.36 21.06
C TYR A 553 -11.09 1.20 19.80
N ALA A 554 -10.01 0.97 19.04
CA ALA A 554 -9.78 1.64 17.76
C ALA A 554 -10.87 1.26 16.75
N ILE A 555 -11.20 -0.02 16.66
CA ILE A 555 -12.23 -0.58 15.78
C ILE A 555 -13.62 0.00 16.10
N THR A 556 -13.96 0.18 17.39
CA THR A 556 -15.22 0.79 17.84
C THR A 556 -15.27 2.29 17.50
N TRP A 557 -14.16 3.01 17.66
CA TRP A 557 -14.07 4.42 17.26
C TRP A 557 -14.19 4.60 15.73
N GLU A 558 -13.48 3.79 14.95
CA GLU A 558 -13.56 3.76 13.48
C GLU A 558 -14.99 3.53 12.97
N LYS A 559 -15.76 2.64 13.63
CA LYS A 559 -17.16 2.39 13.28
C LYS A 559 -18.02 3.64 13.43
N THR A 560 -17.80 4.40 14.50
CA THR A 560 -18.51 5.66 14.77
C THR A 560 -18.08 6.75 13.78
N PHE A 561 -16.78 6.81 13.47
CA PHE A 561 -16.21 7.70 12.44
C PHE A 561 -16.85 7.48 11.06
N VAL A 562 -16.89 6.23 10.57
CA VAL A 562 -17.52 5.88 9.29
C VAL A 562 -19.00 6.21 9.30
N LYS A 563 -19.72 5.87 10.37
CA LYS A 563 -21.15 6.17 10.50
C LYS A 563 -21.43 7.67 10.46
N HIS A 564 -20.58 8.48 11.08
CA HIS A 564 -20.70 9.93 11.08
C HIS A 564 -20.50 10.50 9.67
N LEU A 565 -19.42 10.11 8.99
CA LEU A 565 -19.08 10.63 7.66
C LEU A 565 -20.07 10.18 6.57
N LYS A 566 -20.65 8.98 6.66
CA LYS A 566 -21.72 8.52 5.75
C LYS A 566 -22.95 9.46 5.79
N ASN A 567 -23.23 10.09 6.92
CA ASN A 567 -24.37 11.00 7.08
C ASN A 567 -24.08 12.44 6.64
N ILE A 568 -22.82 12.79 6.33
CA ILE A 568 -22.45 14.14 5.93
C ILE A 568 -22.57 14.28 4.41
N SER A 569 -23.54 15.08 3.98
CA SER A 569 -23.64 15.54 2.60
C SER A 569 -23.74 17.06 2.56
N HIS A 570 -22.82 17.73 1.85
CA HIS A 570 -22.81 19.18 1.70
C HIS A 570 -22.97 19.60 0.23
N PRO A 571 -23.66 20.71 -0.08
CA PRO A 571 -23.83 21.17 -1.46
C PRO A 571 -22.54 21.72 -2.08
N ASN A 572 -21.65 22.34 -1.29
CA ASN A 572 -20.47 23.06 -1.81
C ASN A 572 -19.22 22.18 -1.98
N TYR A 573 -19.14 21.05 -1.28
CA TYR A 573 -17.97 20.18 -1.31
C TYR A 573 -18.38 18.71 -1.27
N THR A 574 -17.46 17.85 -1.68
CA THR A 574 -17.60 16.40 -1.69
C THR A 574 -16.55 15.79 -0.77
N VAL A 575 -16.99 14.83 0.05
CA VAL A 575 -16.17 14.13 1.05
C VAL A 575 -16.05 12.68 0.61
N SER A 576 -14.82 12.22 0.47
CA SER A 576 -14.49 10.81 0.26
C SER A 576 -13.63 10.35 1.42
N PHE A 577 -13.92 9.19 2.01
CA PHE A 577 -13.25 8.76 3.24
C PHE A 577 -13.05 7.25 3.28
N ILE A 578 -12.07 6.83 4.06
CA ILE A 578 -11.79 5.43 4.37
C ILE A 578 -11.30 5.31 5.80
N SER A 579 -11.59 4.18 6.43
CA SER A 579 -10.95 3.72 7.66
C SER A 579 -10.28 2.37 7.40
N GLU A 580 -9.31 1.99 8.22
CA GLU A 580 -8.59 0.72 8.05
C GLU A 580 -9.54 -0.50 8.01
N ARG A 581 -10.61 -0.49 8.80
CA ARG A 581 -11.64 -1.56 8.78
C ARG A 581 -12.60 -1.53 7.59
N SER A 582 -12.70 -0.41 6.86
CA SER A 582 -13.73 -0.18 5.84
C SER A 582 -13.74 -1.25 4.74
N ILE A 583 -12.57 -1.72 4.31
CA ILE A 583 -12.45 -2.75 3.27
C ILE A 583 -13.03 -4.08 3.76
N GLN A 584 -12.72 -4.46 5.00
CA GLN A 584 -13.23 -5.69 5.60
C GLN A 584 -14.75 -5.65 5.78
N ASP A 585 -15.28 -4.52 6.27
CA ASP A 585 -16.72 -4.33 6.48
C ASP A 585 -17.52 -4.38 5.16
N GLU A 586 -16.99 -3.80 4.08
CA GLU A 586 -17.66 -3.80 2.77
C GLU A 586 -17.64 -5.18 2.10
N ILE A 587 -16.57 -5.96 2.27
CA ILE A 587 -16.52 -7.37 1.82
C ILE A 587 -17.54 -8.21 2.60
N GLU A 588 -17.65 -8.01 3.92
CA GLU A 588 -18.63 -8.73 4.74
C GLU A 588 -20.08 -8.37 4.38
N ARG A 589 -20.35 -7.09 4.08
CA ARG A 589 -21.67 -6.62 3.60
C ARG A 589 -22.11 -7.36 2.33
N GLU A 590 -21.21 -7.48 1.35
CA GLU A 590 -21.52 -8.17 0.09
C GLU A 590 -21.77 -9.66 0.30
N SER A 591 -20.92 -10.34 1.09
CA SER A 591 -21.11 -11.76 1.40
C SER A 591 -22.45 -12.04 2.09
N GLN A 592 -22.89 -11.16 3.01
CA GLN A 592 -24.21 -11.30 3.66
C GLN A 592 -25.38 -11.09 2.68
N SER A 593 -25.24 -10.17 1.71
CA SER A 593 -26.25 -9.93 0.68
C SER A 593 -26.41 -11.14 -0.25
N ASP A 594 -25.28 -11.74 -0.66
CA ASP A 594 -25.26 -12.88 -1.58
C ASP A 594 -25.80 -14.18 -0.98
N ALA A 595 -25.69 -14.36 0.34
CA ALA A 595 -26.16 -15.55 1.04
C ALA A 595 -27.63 -15.90 0.74
N PHE A 596 -28.51 -14.88 0.59
CA PHE A 596 -29.92 -15.11 0.27
C PHE A 596 -30.12 -15.61 -1.17
N THR A 597 -29.41 -15.03 -2.14
CA THR A 597 -29.45 -15.46 -3.54
C THR A 597 -28.94 -16.89 -3.69
N ILE A 598 -27.86 -17.22 -2.97
CA ILE A 598 -27.29 -18.57 -2.92
C ILE A 598 -28.32 -19.57 -2.35
N LEU A 599 -29.01 -19.23 -1.27
CA LEU A 599 -30.05 -20.07 -0.67
C LEU A 599 -31.18 -20.38 -1.67
N ILE A 600 -31.65 -19.37 -2.42
CA ILE A 600 -32.66 -19.55 -3.47
C ILE A 600 -32.15 -20.48 -4.57
N SER A 601 -30.90 -20.30 -5.02
CA SER A 601 -30.26 -21.17 -6.02
C SER A 601 -30.24 -22.63 -5.57
N TYR A 602 -29.86 -22.89 -4.31
CA TYR A 602 -29.90 -24.24 -3.74
C TYR A 602 -31.31 -24.81 -3.69
N MET A 603 -32.33 -24.02 -3.30
CA MET A 603 -33.72 -24.49 -3.31
C MET A 603 -34.18 -24.93 -4.71
N PHE A 604 -33.84 -24.16 -5.76
CA PHE A 604 -34.15 -24.54 -7.14
C PHE A 604 -33.38 -25.78 -7.60
N MET A 605 -32.09 -25.89 -7.27
CA MET A 605 -31.31 -27.09 -7.58
C MET A 605 -31.87 -28.33 -6.87
N PHE A 606 -32.25 -28.23 -5.60
CA PHE A 606 -32.82 -29.35 -4.85
C PHE A 606 -34.17 -29.78 -5.40
N ALA A 607 -35.02 -28.80 -5.77
CA ALA A 607 -36.26 -29.09 -6.47
C ALA A 607 -35.98 -29.82 -7.79
N TYR A 608 -35.03 -29.33 -8.60
CA TYR A 608 -34.63 -29.96 -9.86
C TYR A 608 -34.19 -31.41 -9.65
N VAL A 609 -33.29 -31.69 -8.70
CA VAL A 609 -32.81 -33.06 -8.42
C VAL A 609 -33.95 -33.97 -7.98
N ALA A 610 -34.82 -33.50 -7.08
CA ALA A 610 -35.95 -34.27 -6.59
C ALA A 610 -36.97 -34.60 -7.71
N PHE A 611 -37.17 -33.69 -8.66
CA PHE A 611 -38.05 -33.91 -9.81
C PHE A 611 -37.40 -34.76 -10.91
N ALA A 612 -36.15 -34.48 -11.28
CA ALA A 612 -35.51 -35.11 -12.43
C ALA A 612 -35.12 -36.59 -12.20
N LEU A 613 -34.97 -37.05 -10.96
CA LEU A 613 -34.72 -38.46 -10.63
C LEU A 613 -35.97 -39.37 -10.78
N GLY A 614 -37.17 -38.78 -10.77
CA GLY A 614 -38.44 -39.52 -10.81
C GLY A 614 -38.84 -39.95 -12.22
N GLN A 615 -39.49 -41.12 -12.33
CA GLN A 615 -40.21 -41.51 -13.54
C GLN A 615 -41.70 -41.21 -13.37
N TYR A 616 -42.22 -40.28 -14.17
CA TYR A 616 -43.62 -39.87 -14.12
C TYR A 616 -44.44 -40.67 -15.12
N GLN A 617 -44.83 -41.88 -14.73
CA GLN A 617 -45.75 -42.71 -15.49
C GLN A 617 -47.09 -42.81 -14.77
N VAL A 618 -48.18 -42.68 -15.53
CA VAL A 618 -49.55 -42.83 -15.04
C VAL A 618 -50.07 -44.18 -15.49
N THR A 619 -50.08 -45.16 -14.58
CA THR A 619 -50.57 -46.52 -14.85
C THR A 619 -52.00 -46.65 -14.32
N GLY A 620 -52.98 -46.80 -15.24
CA GLY A 620 -54.42 -46.75 -14.95
C GLY A 620 -54.93 -45.34 -14.61
N ASN A 621 -56.25 -45.11 -14.66
CA ASN A 621 -56.89 -43.79 -14.43
C ASN A 621 -56.72 -43.20 -12.99
N ASN A 622 -55.74 -43.67 -12.21
CA ASN A 622 -55.48 -43.26 -10.84
C ASN A 622 -54.20 -42.41 -10.76
N LEU A 623 -54.35 -41.10 -10.51
CA LEU A 623 -53.24 -40.16 -10.27
C LEU A 623 -52.31 -40.60 -9.12
N CYS A 624 -52.79 -41.39 -8.16
CA CYS A 624 -51.97 -41.93 -7.07
C CYS A 624 -50.89 -42.93 -7.51
N SER A 625 -51.00 -43.49 -8.73
CA SER A 625 -49.98 -44.38 -9.32
C SER A 625 -48.65 -43.64 -9.58
N LEU A 626 -48.73 -42.33 -9.87
CA LEU A 626 -47.56 -41.46 -10.08
C LEU A 626 -46.65 -41.41 -8.85
N LEU A 627 -47.23 -41.41 -7.63
CA LEU A 627 -46.50 -41.34 -6.36
C LEU A 627 -45.84 -42.67 -5.95
N ILE A 628 -46.07 -43.74 -6.71
CA ILE A 628 -45.39 -45.03 -6.49
C ILE A 628 -44.03 -45.02 -7.19
N HIS A 629 -44.01 -44.50 -8.42
CA HIS A 629 -42.83 -44.43 -9.29
C HIS A 629 -42.01 -43.14 -9.14
N SER A 630 -42.53 -42.13 -8.43
CA SER A 630 -41.76 -40.96 -8.03
C SER A 630 -40.57 -41.37 -7.15
N LYS A 631 -39.49 -40.57 -7.23
CA LYS A 631 -38.23 -40.73 -6.49
C LYS A 631 -37.90 -39.49 -5.66
N VAL A 632 -38.92 -38.77 -5.21
CA VAL A 632 -38.75 -37.45 -4.56
C VAL A 632 -38.04 -37.62 -3.22
N MET A 633 -38.40 -38.64 -2.44
CA MET A 633 -37.77 -38.92 -1.15
C MET A 633 -36.31 -39.36 -1.30
N LEU A 634 -36.02 -40.14 -2.35
CA LEU A 634 -34.66 -40.56 -2.67
C LEU A 634 -33.79 -39.36 -3.10
N GLY A 635 -34.36 -38.43 -3.89
CA GLY A 635 -33.67 -37.19 -4.29
C GLY A 635 -33.38 -36.26 -3.11
N ILE A 636 -34.36 -36.05 -2.21
CA ILE A 636 -34.16 -35.28 -0.97
C ILE A 636 -33.10 -35.95 -0.08
N ALA A 637 -33.14 -37.27 0.07
CA ALA A 637 -32.14 -38.00 0.82
C ALA A 637 -30.74 -37.88 0.20
N GLY A 638 -30.63 -37.91 -1.13
CA GLY A 638 -29.38 -37.67 -1.84
C GLY A 638 -28.78 -36.30 -1.54
N VAL A 639 -29.59 -35.25 -1.61
CA VAL A 639 -29.18 -33.88 -1.23
C VAL A 639 -28.73 -33.80 0.24
N LEU A 640 -29.47 -34.41 1.16
CA LEU A 640 -29.09 -34.43 2.57
C LEU A 640 -27.78 -35.17 2.82
N ILE A 641 -27.50 -36.22 2.06
CA ILE A 641 -26.23 -36.96 2.12
C ILE A 641 -25.07 -36.08 1.66
N VAL A 642 -25.23 -35.33 0.56
CA VAL A 642 -24.25 -34.34 0.10
C VAL A 642 -24.02 -33.25 1.16
N ALA A 643 -25.07 -32.71 1.77
CA ALA A 643 -24.92 -31.72 2.84
C ALA A 643 -24.17 -32.31 4.06
N LEU A 644 -24.44 -33.57 4.38
CA LEU A 644 -23.76 -34.30 5.44
C LEU A 644 -22.27 -34.57 5.14
N SER A 645 -21.89 -34.78 3.87
CA SER A 645 -20.48 -34.94 3.49
C SER A 645 -19.68 -33.64 3.65
N VAL A 646 -20.27 -32.50 3.25
CA VAL A 646 -19.69 -31.16 3.42
C VAL A 646 -19.45 -30.86 4.90
N THR A 647 -20.46 -31.06 5.75
CA THR A 647 -20.33 -30.83 7.20
C THR A 647 -19.36 -31.80 7.87
N SER A 648 -19.29 -33.05 7.41
CA SER A 648 -18.31 -34.05 7.90
C SER A 648 -16.87 -33.64 7.59
N SER A 649 -16.61 -33.08 6.40
CA SER A 649 -15.29 -32.54 6.03
C SER A 649 -14.88 -31.36 6.91
N ILE A 650 -15.79 -30.39 7.07
CA ILE A 650 -15.56 -29.20 7.91
C ILE A 650 -15.29 -29.62 9.37
N GLY A 651 -16.10 -30.53 9.90
CA GLY A 651 -15.96 -31.00 11.27
C GLY A 651 -14.66 -31.78 11.52
N LEU A 652 -14.22 -32.62 10.56
CA LEU A 652 -12.96 -33.35 10.72
C LEU A 652 -11.76 -32.39 10.79
N TYR A 653 -11.70 -31.39 9.92
CA TYR A 653 -10.60 -30.40 9.96
C TYR A 653 -10.68 -29.47 11.16
N ALA A 654 -11.88 -29.19 11.68
CA ALA A 654 -12.05 -28.49 12.94
C ALA A 654 -11.43 -29.26 14.12
N PHE A 655 -11.52 -30.60 14.14
CA PHE A 655 -10.81 -31.41 15.13
C PHE A 655 -9.29 -31.31 15.03
N TYR A 656 -8.75 -31.17 13.82
CA TYR A 656 -7.33 -30.89 13.60
C TYR A 656 -6.94 -29.43 13.87
N GLY A 657 -7.89 -28.56 14.20
CA GLY A 657 -7.64 -27.16 14.50
C GLY A 657 -7.30 -26.29 13.29
N ILE A 658 -7.60 -26.77 12.07
CA ILE A 658 -7.41 -25.97 10.85
C ILE A 658 -8.60 -25.00 10.74
N PRO A 659 -8.37 -23.68 10.67
CA PRO A 659 -9.46 -22.72 10.58
C PRO A 659 -10.10 -22.74 9.20
N ALA A 660 -11.43 -22.59 9.15
CA ALA A 660 -12.20 -22.44 7.93
C ALA A 660 -12.16 -20.98 7.44
N THR A 661 -12.45 -20.79 6.15
CA THR A 661 -12.56 -19.46 5.51
C THR A 661 -13.99 -19.27 4.98
N MET A 662 -14.39 -18.01 4.73
CA MET A 662 -15.74 -17.74 4.18
C MET A 662 -15.91 -18.33 2.76
N ILE A 663 -14.84 -18.31 1.95
CA ILE A 663 -14.82 -18.90 0.59
C ILE A 663 -15.25 -20.37 0.61
N ILE A 664 -14.88 -21.11 1.66
CA ILE A 664 -15.22 -22.52 1.81
C ILE A 664 -16.74 -22.68 2.00
N LEU A 665 -17.38 -21.84 2.82
CA LEU A 665 -18.83 -21.91 3.05
C LEU A 665 -19.64 -21.59 1.79
N GLU A 666 -19.14 -20.70 0.94
CA GLU A 666 -19.83 -20.28 -0.27
C GLU A 666 -19.65 -21.27 -1.44
N VAL A 667 -18.41 -21.67 -1.74
CA VAL A 667 -18.07 -22.43 -2.96
C VAL A 667 -18.14 -23.95 -2.75
N GLN A 668 -17.75 -24.45 -1.57
CA GLN A 668 -17.63 -25.89 -1.34
C GLN A 668 -18.96 -26.64 -1.51
N PRO A 669 -20.11 -26.17 -0.95
CA PRO A 669 -21.35 -26.94 -1.08
C PRO A 669 -21.84 -27.03 -2.52
N PHE A 670 -21.58 -26.01 -3.36
CA PHE A 670 -21.93 -26.00 -4.77
C PHE A 670 -21.12 -27.07 -5.53
N LEU A 671 -19.81 -27.10 -5.29
CA LEU A 671 -18.90 -28.03 -5.94
C LEU A 671 -19.24 -29.49 -5.60
N VAL A 672 -19.43 -29.79 -4.31
CA VAL A 672 -19.73 -31.16 -3.86
C VAL A 672 -21.14 -31.57 -4.27
N LEU A 673 -22.10 -30.64 -4.32
CA LEU A 673 -23.43 -30.93 -4.85
C LEU A 673 -23.39 -31.30 -6.34
N ALA A 674 -22.59 -30.61 -7.16
CA ALA A 674 -22.48 -30.92 -8.58
C ALA A 674 -21.95 -32.36 -8.81
N VAL A 675 -20.85 -32.72 -8.14
CA VAL A 675 -20.25 -34.06 -8.22
C VAL A 675 -21.19 -35.13 -7.65
N GLY A 676 -21.75 -34.87 -6.46
CA GLY A 676 -22.53 -35.88 -5.76
C GLY A 676 -23.87 -36.17 -6.42
N VAL A 677 -24.50 -35.14 -7.00
CA VAL A 677 -25.72 -35.31 -7.79
C VAL A 677 -25.43 -36.14 -9.05
N ASP A 678 -24.34 -35.89 -9.76
CA ASP A 678 -23.98 -36.65 -10.97
C ASP A 678 -23.86 -38.16 -10.68
N ASN A 679 -23.11 -38.51 -9.64
CA ASN A 679 -22.98 -39.89 -9.16
C ASN A 679 -24.34 -40.54 -8.82
N ILE A 680 -25.22 -39.81 -8.14
CA ILE A 680 -26.58 -40.27 -7.81
C ILE A 680 -27.41 -40.50 -9.08
N PHE A 681 -27.34 -39.59 -10.05
CA PHE A 681 -28.05 -39.69 -11.32
C PHE A 681 -27.57 -40.89 -12.14
N ILE A 682 -26.26 -41.07 -12.29
CA ILE A 682 -25.68 -42.20 -13.02
C ILE A 682 -26.14 -43.52 -12.41
N PHE A 683 -26.14 -43.63 -11.08
CA PHE A 683 -26.55 -44.86 -10.39
C PHE A 683 -28.06 -45.16 -10.58
N VAL A 684 -28.93 -44.18 -10.31
CA VAL A 684 -30.39 -44.36 -10.41
C VAL A 684 -30.82 -44.59 -11.86
N GLN A 685 -30.23 -43.87 -12.81
CA GLN A 685 -30.60 -43.97 -14.21
C GLN A 685 -30.11 -45.29 -14.84
N SER A 686 -28.93 -45.77 -14.45
CA SER A 686 -28.44 -47.10 -14.87
C SER A 686 -29.36 -48.22 -14.39
N TYR A 687 -29.88 -48.12 -13.16
CA TYR A 687 -30.90 -49.05 -12.68
C TYR A 687 -32.19 -48.97 -13.49
N GLN A 688 -32.67 -47.76 -13.77
CA GLN A 688 -33.90 -47.54 -14.53
C GLN A 688 -33.83 -48.00 -16.00
N ARG A 689 -32.62 -48.04 -16.58
CA ARG A 689 -32.37 -48.46 -17.97
C ARG A 689 -32.19 -49.97 -18.13
N MET A 690 -32.16 -50.73 -17.05
CA MET A 690 -31.98 -52.18 -17.12
C MET A 690 -33.09 -52.84 -17.94
N GLU A 691 -32.71 -53.78 -18.81
CA GLU A 691 -33.58 -54.39 -19.81
C GLU A 691 -34.72 -55.21 -19.16
N SER A 692 -35.91 -55.18 -19.78
CA SER A 692 -37.14 -55.78 -19.22
C SER A 692 -37.03 -57.28 -18.88
N THR A 693 -36.11 -58.01 -19.53
CA THR A 693 -35.82 -59.43 -19.30
C THR A 693 -35.13 -59.65 -17.95
N ALA A 694 -34.20 -58.75 -17.56
CA ALA A 694 -33.54 -58.75 -16.25
C ALA A 694 -34.48 -58.30 -15.12
N THR A 695 -35.57 -57.59 -15.44
CA THR A 695 -36.66 -57.21 -14.52
C THR A 695 -37.52 -58.40 -14.06
N SER A 696 -37.21 -59.63 -14.49
CA SER A 696 -37.81 -60.87 -13.96
C SER A 696 -36.96 -61.55 -12.87
N GLU A 697 -35.68 -61.18 -12.72
CA GLU A 697 -34.75 -61.79 -11.76
C GLU A 697 -34.95 -61.25 -10.33
N HIS A 698 -34.46 -61.91 -9.28
CA HIS A 698 -34.58 -61.37 -7.92
C HIS A 698 -33.85 -60.02 -7.76
N LEU A 699 -34.46 -59.07 -7.03
CA LEU A 699 -33.89 -57.72 -6.74
C LEU A 699 -32.44 -57.77 -6.24
N ARG A 700 -32.06 -58.83 -5.51
CA ARG A 700 -30.68 -59.08 -5.04
C ARG A 700 -29.67 -59.13 -6.19
N VAL A 701 -29.97 -59.88 -7.26
CA VAL A 701 -29.07 -60.08 -8.41
C VAL A 701 -28.98 -58.80 -9.22
N ARG A 702 -30.11 -58.09 -9.40
CA ARG A 702 -30.15 -56.79 -10.10
C ARG A 702 -29.27 -55.74 -9.41
N VAL A 703 -29.40 -55.60 -8.09
CA VAL A 703 -28.59 -54.64 -7.31
C VAL A 703 -27.11 -55.01 -7.35
N ALA A 704 -26.77 -56.30 -7.21
CA ALA A 704 -25.38 -56.74 -7.29
C ALA A 704 -24.77 -56.44 -8.68
N ARG A 705 -25.51 -56.72 -9.75
CA ARG A 705 -25.07 -56.43 -11.12
C ARG A 705 -24.84 -54.93 -11.36
N ILE A 706 -25.79 -54.08 -10.97
CA ILE A 706 -25.66 -52.62 -11.16
C ILE A 706 -24.52 -52.06 -10.30
N CYS A 707 -24.33 -52.57 -9.09
CA CYS A 707 -23.18 -52.19 -8.28
C CYS A 707 -21.87 -52.59 -8.97
N GLY A 708 -21.80 -53.78 -9.58
CA GLY A 708 -20.65 -54.21 -10.38
C GLY A 708 -20.36 -53.29 -11.56
N GLU A 709 -21.39 -52.90 -12.32
CA GLU A 709 -21.23 -52.09 -13.54
C GLU A 709 -20.94 -50.60 -13.25
N VAL A 710 -21.59 -49.99 -12.24
CA VAL A 710 -21.59 -48.52 -12.06
C VAL A 710 -20.59 -48.04 -11.00
N VAL A 711 -20.45 -48.76 -9.88
CA VAL A 711 -19.61 -48.32 -8.76
C VAL A 711 -18.14 -48.14 -9.14
N PRO A 712 -17.51 -49.01 -9.97
CA PRO A 712 -16.13 -48.79 -10.39
C PRO A 712 -15.93 -47.44 -11.11
N SER A 713 -16.90 -47.03 -11.92
CA SER A 713 -16.86 -45.74 -12.63
C SER A 713 -16.97 -44.56 -11.66
N MET A 714 -17.88 -44.64 -10.68
CA MET A 714 -18.02 -43.63 -9.62
C MET A 714 -16.77 -43.54 -8.73
N LEU A 715 -16.15 -44.69 -8.41
CA LEU A 715 -14.91 -44.73 -7.63
C LEU A 715 -13.77 -44.05 -8.39
N LEU A 716 -13.63 -44.32 -9.70
CA LEU A 716 -12.60 -43.72 -10.53
C LEU A 716 -12.76 -42.20 -10.62
N SER A 717 -13.97 -41.69 -10.87
CA SER A 717 -14.22 -40.25 -10.95
C SER A 717 -13.92 -39.58 -9.60
N SER A 718 -14.51 -40.05 -8.51
CA SER A 718 -14.35 -39.43 -7.18
C SER A 718 -12.93 -39.53 -6.64
N LEU A 719 -12.21 -40.63 -6.90
CA LEU A 719 -10.80 -40.76 -6.51
C LEU A 719 -9.91 -39.81 -7.33
N SER A 720 -10.16 -39.68 -8.63
CA SER A 720 -9.40 -38.77 -9.49
C SER A 720 -9.57 -37.31 -9.06
N GLU A 721 -10.81 -36.88 -8.77
CA GLU A 721 -11.10 -35.54 -8.28
C GLU A 721 -10.49 -35.29 -6.91
N CYS A 722 -10.64 -36.25 -5.98
CA CYS A 722 -10.05 -36.17 -4.65
C CYS A 722 -8.52 -35.98 -4.71
N LEU A 723 -7.83 -36.78 -5.53
CA LEU A 723 -6.38 -36.66 -5.73
C LEU A 723 -5.99 -35.34 -6.40
N CYS A 724 -6.76 -34.86 -7.38
CA CYS A 724 -6.55 -33.56 -8.02
C CYS A 724 -6.65 -32.41 -7.01
N PHE A 725 -7.66 -32.42 -6.14
CA PHE A 725 -7.78 -31.41 -5.07
C PHE A 725 -6.66 -31.55 -4.04
N PHE A 726 -6.25 -32.76 -3.66
CA PHE A 726 -5.09 -32.94 -2.79
C PHE A 726 -3.80 -32.38 -3.41
N LEU A 727 -3.58 -32.55 -4.71
CA LEU A 727 -2.46 -31.92 -5.42
C LEU A 727 -2.56 -30.39 -5.41
N GLY A 728 -3.77 -29.83 -5.49
CA GLY A 728 -4.02 -28.40 -5.35
C GLY A 728 -3.56 -27.82 -4.00
N SER A 729 -3.53 -28.63 -2.93
CA SER A 729 -3.07 -28.21 -1.60
C SER A 729 -1.57 -27.91 -1.51
N LEU A 730 -0.79 -28.21 -2.55
CA LEU A 730 0.64 -27.88 -2.63
C LEU A 730 0.89 -26.38 -2.89
N SER A 731 -0.16 -25.60 -3.19
CA SER A 731 -0.05 -24.14 -3.32
C SER A 731 0.46 -23.50 -2.03
N SER A 732 1.32 -22.49 -2.17
CA SER A 732 1.81 -21.70 -1.05
C SER A 732 0.75 -20.75 -0.48
N MET A 733 -0.29 -20.44 -1.25
CA MET A 733 -1.35 -19.51 -0.87
C MET A 733 -2.33 -20.17 0.13
N PRO A 734 -2.46 -19.67 1.37
CA PRO A 734 -3.25 -20.33 2.41
C PRO A 734 -4.72 -20.56 2.03
N ALA A 735 -5.39 -19.56 1.46
CA ALA A 735 -6.80 -19.69 1.09
C ALA A 735 -7.04 -20.84 0.08
N VAL A 736 -6.21 -20.96 -0.97
CA VAL A 736 -6.32 -22.05 -1.96
C VAL A 736 -5.95 -23.39 -1.32
N LYS A 737 -4.87 -23.43 -0.54
CA LYS A 737 -4.41 -24.64 0.13
C LYS A 737 -5.49 -25.24 1.03
N VAL A 738 -6.09 -24.42 1.90
CA VAL A 738 -7.15 -24.86 2.82
C VAL A 738 -8.40 -25.24 2.03
N PHE A 739 -8.83 -24.44 1.05
CA PHE A 739 -9.96 -24.79 0.19
C PHE A 739 -9.80 -26.16 -0.48
N SER A 740 -8.63 -26.42 -1.08
CA SER A 740 -8.31 -27.68 -1.73
C SER A 740 -8.33 -28.88 -0.76
N LEU A 741 -7.82 -28.72 0.46
CA LEU A 741 -7.89 -29.76 1.49
C LEU A 741 -9.32 -30.10 1.90
N TYR A 742 -10.16 -29.08 2.09
CA TYR A 742 -11.58 -29.23 2.46
C TYR A 742 -12.40 -29.86 1.34
N ALA A 743 -12.18 -29.43 0.08
CA ALA A 743 -12.85 -29.99 -1.10
C ALA A 743 -12.48 -31.46 -1.31
N ALA A 744 -11.19 -31.82 -1.24
CA ALA A 744 -10.72 -33.20 -1.41
C ALA A 744 -11.38 -34.15 -0.40
N LEU A 745 -11.43 -33.74 0.87
CA LEU A 745 -12.02 -34.54 1.94
C LEU A 745 -13.55 -34.60 1.84
N ALA A 746 -14.19 -33.54 1.35
CA ALA A 746 -15.64 -33.53 1.16
C ALA A 746 -16.08 -34.46 0.03
N ILE A 747 -15.37 -34.49 -1.09
CA ILE A 747 -15.61 -35.45 -2.19
C ILE A 747 -15.36 -36.88 -1.72
N PHE A 748 -14.33 -37.11 -0.91
CA PHE A 748 -14.08 -38.41 -0.29
C PHE A 748 -15.26 -38.87 0.58
N PHE A 749 -15.76 -37.99 1.47
CA PHE A 749 -16.94 -38.30 2.29
C PHE A 749 -18.22 -38.42 1.48
N ASP A 750 -18.34 -37.68 0.38
CA ASP A 750 -19.48 -37.74 -0.52
C ASP A 750 -19.57 -39.12 -1.18
N PHE A 751 -18.48 -39.60 -1.78
CA PHE A 751 -18.40 -40.96 -2.31
C PHE A 751 -18.66 -42.02 -1.22
N PHE A 752 -18.04 -41.87 -0.04
CA PHE A 752 -18.22 -42.79 1.07
C PHE A 752 -19.69 -42.88 1.53
N LEU A 753 -20.39 -41.75 1.64
CA LEU A 753 -21.79 -41.72 2.05
C LEU A 753 -22.74 -42.14 0.93
N GLN A 754 -22.37 -41.95 -0.34
CA GLN A 754 -23.12 -42.48 -1.47
C GLN A 754 -23.10 -44.01 -1.49
N ILE A 755 -21.92 -44.61 -1.35
CA ILE A 755 -21.78 -46.07 -1.40
C ILE A 755 -22.30 -46.79 -0.15
N THR A 756 -22.49 -46.07 0.95
CA THR A 756 -23.05 -46.61 2.20
C THR A 756 -24.51 -46.21 2.39
N CYS A 757 -24.78 -44.94 2.67
CA CYS A 757 -26.11 -44.42 3.00
C CYS A 757 -27.04 -44.40 1.79
N PHE A 758 -26.62 -43.81 0.66
CA PHE A 758 -27.48 -43.66 -0.51
C PHE A 758 -27.84 -45.03 -1.10
N LEU A 759 -26.85 -45.91 -1.30
CA LEU A 759 -27.08 -47.27 -1.76
C LEU A 759 -28.07 -48.05 -0.87
N SER A 760 -27.95 -47.90 0.46
CA SER A 760 -28.87 -48.54 1.41
C SER A 760 -30.29 -47.99 1.31
N LEU A 761 -30.45 -46.67 1.21
CA LEU A 761 -31.76 -46.01 1.02
C LEU A 761 -32.38 -46.36 -0.33
N PHE A 762 -31.57 -46.44 -1.38
CA PHE A 762 -31.98 -46.89 -2.70
C PHE A 762 -32.55 -48.31 -2.65
N ILE A 763 -31.86 -49.25 -2.00
CA ILE A 763 -32.34 -50.64 -1.86
C ILE A 763 -33.67 -50.70 -1.09
N LEU A 764 -33.82 -49.88 -0.04
CA LEU A 764 -35.08 -49.78 0.72
C LEU A 764 -36.21 -49.19 -0.14
N ASP A 765 -35.90 -48.19 -0.97
CA ASP A 765 -36.85 -47.59 -1.89
C ASP A 765 -37.28 -48.56 -3.01
N MET A 766 -36.37 -49.37 -3.54
CA MET A 766 -36.73 -50.44 -4.50
C MET A 766 -37.62 -51.50 -3.86
N ARG A 767 -37.33 -51.92 -2.62
CA ARG A 767 -38.22 -52.81 -1.86
C ARG A 767 -39.60 -52.19 -1.64
N ARG A 768 -39.69 -50.88 -1.40
CA ARG A 768 -40.96 -50.16 -1.29
C ARG A 768 -41.72 -50.20 -2.61
N GLN A 769 -41.04 -49.95 -3.73
CA GLN A 769 -41.65 -49.91 -5.07
C GLN A 769 -42.19 -51.28 -5.49
N GLU A 770 -41.45 -52.38 -5.29
CA GLU A 770 -41.94 -53.75 -5.57
C GLU A 770 -43.16 -54.12 -4.72
N ASN A 771 -43.26 -53.57 -3.50
CA ASN A 771 -44.40 -53.77 -2.61
C ASN A 771 -45.64 -52.89 -2.94
N GLY A 772 -45.57 -52.05 -3.99
CA GLY A 772 -46.69 -51.24 -4.49
C GLY A 772 -47.16 -50.16 -3.51
N ARG A 773 -46.26 -49.58 -2.70
CA ARG A 773 -46.58 -48.54 -1.70
C ARG A 773 -46.18 -47.15 -2.20
N PRO A 774 -47.03 -46.10 -2.11
CA PRO A 774 -46.65 -44.73 -2.50
C PRO A 774 -45.65 -44.09 -1.53
N GLU A 775 -44.83 -43.15 -2.01
CA GLU A 775 -43.73 -42.51 -1.25
C GLU A 775 -44.20 -41.75 0.00
N VAL A 776 -45.23 -40.91 -0.12
CA VAL A 776 -45.66 -39.97 0.94
C VAL A 776 -46.68 -40.60 1.91
N CYS A 777 -47.42 -41.63 1.48
CA CYS A 777 -48.51 -42.25 2.24
C CYS A 777 -48.36 -43.78 2.30
N CYS A 778 -47.67 -44.30 3.32
CA CYS A 778 -47.29 -45.72 3.44
C CYS A 778 -48.45 -46.74 3.64
N CYS A 779 -49.70 -46.30 3.73
CA CYS A 779 -50.81 -47.11 4.27
C CYS A 779 -51.65 -47.89 3.24
N ARG A 780 -51.49 -47.65 1.92
CA ARG A 780 -52.27 -48.33 0.86
C ARG A 780 -51.36 -49.06 -0.13
N ARG A 781 -51.71 -50.30 -0.49
CA ARG A 781 -51.08 -51.05 -1.59
C ARG A 781 -51.88 -50.83 -2.87
N LEU A 782 -51.20 -50.50 -3.96
CA LEU A 782 -51.78 -50.44 -5.30
C LEU A 782 -51.15 -51.52 -6.19
N SER A 783 -51.93 -52.04 -7.16
CA SER A 783 -51.44 -53.00 -8.14
C SER A 783 -50.47 -52.29 -9.10
N THR A 784 -49.30 -52.88 -9.29
CA THR A 784 -48.22 -52.34 -10.11
C THR A 784 -48.05 -53.17 -11.37
N GLU A 785 -48.04 -52.52 -12.54
CA GLU A 785 -47.49 -53.12 -13.77
C GLU A 785 -46.06 -52.57 -13.98
N PRO A 786 -45.13 -53.37 -14.51
CA PRO A 786 -43.78 -52.90 -14.80
C PRO A 786 -43.82 -51.79 -15.84
N ALA A 787 -43.19 -50.67 -15.52
CA ALA A 787 -43.02 -49.50 -16.38
C ALA A 787 -42.40 -49.92 -17.72
N LYS A 788 -43.16 -49.80 -18.81
CA LYS A 788 -42.70 -49.98 -20.20
C LYS A 788 -42.75 -48.62 -20.88
N ASN A 789 -41.67 -47.86 -20.83
CA ASN A 789 -41.37 -46.85 -21.85
C ASN A 789 -39.94 -46.32 -21.64
N ASP A 790 -39.18 -46.32 -22.73
CA ASP A 790 -37.89 -45.65 -22.79
C ASP A 790 -38.09 -44.15 -22.56
N GLY A 791 -37.29 -43.56 -21.67
CA GLY A 791 -37.43 -42.14 -21.30
C GLY A 791 -37.27 -41.22 -22.52
N TYR A 792 -38.02 -40.10 -22.53
CA TYR A 792 -38.00 -39.11 -23.62
C TYR A 792 -36.59 -38.65 -24.01
N MET A 793 -35.70 -38.44 -23.03
CA MET A 793 -34.29 -38.09 -23.30
C MET A 793 -33.57 -39.18 -24.09
N LEU A 794 -33.75 -40.45 -23.77
CA LEU A 794 -33.07 -41.54 -24.49
C LEU A 794 -33.53 -41.58 -25.95
N HIS A 795 -34.83 -41.38 -26.20
CA HIS A 795 -35.36 -41.31 -27.56
C HIS A 795 -34.77 -40.12 -28.34
N LEU A 796 -34.67 -38.94 -27.72
CA LEU A 796 -34.05 -37.76 -28.32
C LEU A 796 -32.57 -38.00 -28.66
N PHE A 797 -31.81 -38.55 -27.70
CA PHE A 797 -30.37 -38.76 -27.87
C PHE A 797 -30.07 -39.88 -28.88
N SER A 798 -30.76 -41.01 -28.79
CA SER A 798 -30.54 -42.18 -29.65
C SER A 798 -30.97 -41.93 -31.10
N ASN A 799 -32.11 -41.28 -31.33
CA ASN A 799 -32.69 -41.18 -32.68
C ASN A 799 -32.33 -39.88 -33.41
N TYR A 800 -32.07 -38.79 -32.67
CA TYR A 800 -31.81 -37.48 -33.29
C TYR A 800 -30.39 -36.99 -33.03
N TYR A 801 -29.96 -36.90 -31.77
CA TYR A 801 -28.69 -36.24 -31.43
C TYR A 801 -27.44 -37.06 -31.82
N ALA A 802 -27.38 -38.34 -31.43
CA ALA A 802 -26.23 -39.19 -31.70
C ALA A 802 -26.00 -39.42 -33.19
N PRO A 803 -27.03 -39.75 -34.02
CA PRO A 803 -26.86 -39.88 -35.46
C PRO A 803 -26.43 -38.57 -36.12
N PHE A 804 -26.92 -37.42 -35.63
CA PHE A 804 -26.57 -36.10 -36.14
C PHE A 804 -25.09 -35.76 -35.89
N ILE A 805 -24.60 -35.90 -34.65
CA ILE A 805 -23.20 -35.60 -34.31
C ILE A 805 -22.23 -36.61 -34.91
N LEU A 806 -22.59 -37.90 -34.94
CA LEU A 806 -21.73 -38.95 -35.47
C LEU A 806 -21.67 -38.94 -37.01
N SER A 807 -22.51 -38.16 -37.69
CA SER A 807 -22.45 -37.98 -39.14
C SER A 807 -21.08 -37.46 -39.59
N ASN A 808 -20.57 -37.96 -40.72
CA ASN A 808 -19.20 -37.68 -41.17
C ASN A 808 -18.93 -36.18 -41.37
N ILE A 809 -19.91 -35.43 -41.89
CA ILE A 809 -19.80 -33.98 -42.11
C ILE A 809 -19.74 -33.25 -40.77
N MET A 810 -20.64 -33.58 -39.82
CA MET A 810 -20.70 -32.89 -38.55
C MET A 810 -19.47 -33.17 -37.69
N ARG A 811 -18.93 -34.40 -37.72
CA ARG A 811 -17.69 -34.74 -37.00
C ARG A 811 -16.51 -33.87 -37.42
N VAL A 812 -16.33 -33.65 -38.72
CA VAL A 812 -15.26 -32.77 -39.23
C VAL A 812 -15.48 -31.32 -38.81
N LEU A 813 -16.72 -30.82 -38.88
CA LEU A 813 -17.06 -29.47 -38.46
C LEU A 813 -16.82 -29.23 -36.97
N VAL A 814 -17.22 -30.18 -36.12
CA VAL A 814 -17.00 -30.12 -34.67
C VAL A 814 -15.51 -30.10 -34.36
N LEU A 815 -14.74 -31.05 -34.91
CA LEU A 815 -13.28 -31.08 -34.69
C LEU A 815 -12.61 -29.79 -35.15
N PHE A 816 -12.96 -29.28 -36.33
CA PHE A 816 -12.43 -28.02 -36.83
C PHE A 816 -12.77 -26.85 -35.91
N SER A 817 -14.03 -26.76 -35.44
CA SER A 817 -14.49 -25.69 -34.56
C SER A 817 -13.75 -25.70 -33.20
N PHE A 818 -13.59 -26.87 -32.58
CA PHE A 818 -12.87 -27.00 -31.30
C PHE A 818 -11.37 -26.72 -31.46
N VAL A 819 -10.74 -27.16 -32.55
CA VAL A 819 -9.33 -26.85 -32.84
C VAL A 819 -9.15 -25.34 -33.08
N ALA A 820 -10.05 -24.72 -33.86
CA ALA A 820 -10.02 -23.27 -34.07
C ALA A 820 -10.21 -22.49 -32.76
N TRP A 821 -11.13 -22.94 -31.91
CA TRP A 821 -11.34 -22.36 -30.57
C TRP A 821 -10.09 -22.48 -29.70
N LEU A 822 -9.50 -23.68 -29.63
CA LEU A 822 -8.28 -23.94 -28.87
C LEU A 822 -7.12 -23.05 -29.34
N CYS A 823 -6.87 -22.98 -30.65
CA CYS A 823 -5.84 -22.11 -31.23
C CYS A 823 -6.07 -20.64 -30.89
N SER A 824 -7.33 -20.18 -30.93
CA SER A 824 -7.70 -18.82 -30.54
C SER A 824 -7.43 -18.54 -29.06
N SER A 825 -7.84 -19.44 -28.15
CA SER A 825 -7.57 -19.31 -26.72
C SER A 825 -6.07 -19.28 -26.41
N MET A 826 -5.28 -20.14 -27.06
CA MET A 826 -3.83 -20.18 -26.90
C MET A 826 -3.13 -18.93 -27.44
N ALA A 827 -3.70 -18.27 -28.45
CA ALA A 827 -3.17 -17.01 -28.97
C ALA A 827 -3.40 -15.81 -28.02
N VAL A 828 -4.47 -15.83 -27.22
CA VAL A 828 -4.86 -14.72 -26.32
C VAL A 828 -4.36 -14.91 -24.89
N ILE A 829 -3.86 -16.10 -24.52
CA ILE A 829 -3.44 -16.43 -23.15
C ILE A 829 -2.37 -15.47 -22.58
N ASN A 830 -1.54 -14.87 -23.43
CA ASN A 830 -0.50 -13.93 -23.00
C ASN A 830 -1.03 -12.54 -22.60
N ARG A 831 -2.32 -12.25 -22.84
CA ARG A 831 -2.97 -10.97 -22.48
C ARG A 831 -3.64 -10.99 -21.11
N ILE A 832 -3.55 -12.11 -20.37
CA ILE A 832 -4.10 -12.20 -19.02
C ILE A 832 -3.28 -11.28 -18.11
N GLN A 833 -3.93 -10.24 -17.57
CA GLN A 833 -3.34 -9.35 -16.59
C GLN A 833 -3.18 -10.10 -15.27
N LEU A 834 -1.97 -10.09 -14.71
CA LEU A 834 -1.66 -10.70 -13.43
C LEU A 834 -1.86 -9.65 -12.33
N GLY A 835 -2.63 -10.01 -11.31
CA GLY A 835 -2.92 -9.12 -10.18
C GLY A 835 -4.42 -9.03 -9.94
N PHE A 836 -4.78 -8.69 -8.70
CA PHE A 836 -6.14 -8.42 -8.29
C PHE A 836 -6.21 -6.95 -7.89
N ASP A 837 -6.92 -6.14 -8.66
CA ASP A 837 -7.17 -4.74 -8.30
C ASP A 837 -8.12 -4.72 -7.10
N GLN A 838 -7.72 -4.02 -6.05
CA GLN A 838 -8.50 -3.89 -4.81
C GLN A 838 -9.89 -3.29 -5.07
N LYS A 839 -10.04 -2.48 -6.13
CA LYS A 839 -11.34 -1.90 -6.53
C LYS A 839 -12.36 -2.95 -6.95
N MET A 840 -11.92 -4.13 -7.39
CA MET A 840 -12.82 -5.23 -7.79
C MET A 840 -13.35 -6.03 -6.61
N ALA A 841 -12.78 -5.88 -5.40
CA ALA A 841 -13.27 -6.55 -4.19
C ALA A 841 -14.40 -5.80 -3.49
N VAL A 842 -14.66 -4.53 -3.86
CA VAL A 842 -15.69 -3.70 -3.24
C VAL A 842 -16.85 -3.49 -4.21
N PRO A 843 -18.10 -3.41 -3.71
CA PRO A 843 -19.27 -3.21 -4.56
C PRO A 843 -19.30 -1.83 -5.21
N GLU A 844 -20.02 -1.71 -6.33
CA GLU A 844 -20.09 -0.48 -7.14
C GLU A 844 -20.73 0.71 -6.40
N ASP A 845 -21.62 0.43 -5.45
CA ASP A 845 -22.29 1.43 -4.60
C ASP A 845 -21.47 1.85 -3.37
N SER A 846 -20.28 1.26 -3.18
CA SER A 846 -19.47 1.45 -1.98
C SER A 846 -18.83 2.84 -1.90
N TYR A 847 -18.86 3.43 -0.71
CA TYR A 847 -18.09 4.64 -0.40
C TYR A 847 -16.57 4.41 -0.53
N VAL A 848 -16.09 3.18 -0.33
CA VAL A 848 -14.67 2.82 -0.48
C VAL A 848 -14.21 2.94 -1.93
N LEU A 849 -15.06 2.54 -2.89
CA LEU A 849 -14.76 2.71 -4.32
C LEU A 849 -14.65 4.20 -4.68
N SER A 850 -15.54 5.04 -4.15
CA SER A 850 -15.46 6.50 -4.33
C SER A 850 -14.16 7.08 -3.77
N HIS A 851 -13.69 6.55 -2.65
CA HIS A 851 -12.42 6.95 -2.05
C HIS A 851 -11.22 6.51 -2.89
N PHE A 852 -11.19 5.29 -3.43
CA PHE A 852 -10.10 4.88 -4.34
C PHE A 852 -10.02 5.76 -5.59
N ASN A 853 -11.15 6.17 -6.15
CA ASN A 853 -11.17 7.11 -7.29
C ASN A 853 -10.67 8.51 -6.90
N ALA A 854 -10.99 8.98 -5.69
CA ALA A 854 -10.45 10.24 -5.17
C ALA A 854 -8.95 10.13 -4.87
N MET A 855 -8.49 8.98 -4.38
CA MET A 855 -7.08 8.71 -4.11
C MET A 855 -6.24 8.80 -5.37
N ASP A 856 -6.64 8.13 -6.45
CA ASP A 856 -5.95 8.18 -7.75
C ASP A 856 -5.84 9.59 -8.34
N ARG A 857 -6.81 10.46 -8.02
CA ARG A 857 -6.85 11.82 -8.54
C ARG A 857 -6.07 12.81 -7.68
N PHE A 858 -6.22 12.75 -6.36
CA PHE A 858 -5.75 13.80 -5.46
C PHE A 858 -4.43 13.46 -4.75
N LEU A 859 -4.12 12.19 -4.45
CA LEU A 859 -2.89 11.85 -3.75
C LEU A 859 -1.68 11.99 -4.67
N SER A 860 -0.67 12.74 -4.23
CA SER A 860 0.59 12.92 -4.95
C SER A 860 1.70 11.97 -4.51
N VAL A 861 1.54 11.34 -3.34
CA VAL A 861 2.49 10.37 -2.77
C VAL A 861 1.78 9.07 -2.42
N GLY A 862 2.51 7.97 -2.59
CA GLY A 862 2.05 6.64 -2.19
C GLY A 862 2.32 6.32 -0.71
N PRO A 863 2.20 5.03 -0.33
CA PRO A 863 2.52 4.57 1.02
C PRO A 863 3.99 4.82 1.40
N PRO A 864 4.29 5.06 2.69
CA PRO A 864 5.67 5.17 3.16
C PRO A 864 6.40 3.83 3.05
N VAL A 865 7.71 3.88 2.78
CA VAL A 865 8.59 2.71 2.73
C VAL A 865 9.69 2.86 3.78
N TYR A 866 9.87 1.85 4.62
CA TYR A 866 10.89 1.82 5.65
C TYR A 866 12.07 0.92 5.24
N PHE A 867 13.24 1.52 5.07
CA PHE A 867 14.49 0.78 4.85
C PHE A 867 15.08 0.37 6.19
N VAL A 868 14.74 -0.84 6.64
CA VAL A 868 15.16 -1.36 7.94
C VAL A 868 16.54 -2.02 7.84
N VAL A 869 17.52 -1.47 8.55
CA VAL A 869 18.85 -2.07 8.69
C VAL A 869 18.77 -3.18 9.75
N LYS A 870 19.18 -4.39 9.39
CA LYS A 870 19.20 -5.57 10.28
C LYS A 870 20.63 -5.89 10.71
N GLY A 871 20.78 -6.45 11.91
CA GLY A 871 22.05 -6.96 12.43
C GLY A 871 22.68 -6.06 13.49
N ASP A 872 23.80 -6.52 14.04
CA ASP A 872 24.57 -5.81 15.06
C ASP A 872 25.51 -4.80 14.37
N VAL A 873 24.94 -3.69 13.91
CA VAL A 873 25.70 -2.54 13.40
C VAL A 873 26.21 -1.75 14.60
N ASP A 874 27.52 -1.59 14.70
CA ASP A 874 28.16 -0.73 15.68
C ASP A 874 28.11 0.73 15.21
N TYR A 875 27.01 1.41 15.55
CA TYR A 875 26.84 2.84 15.29
C TYR A 875 27.88 3.73 15.98
N THR A 876 28.77 3.20 16.83
CA THR A 876 29.89 3.97 17.37
C THR A 876 31.08 4.04 16.42
N ASP A 877 31.20 3.10 15.47
CA ASP A 877 32.25 3.11 14.47
C ASP A 877 31.94 4.09 13.33
N THR A 878 32.94 4.90 12.99
CA THR A 878 32.86 5.90 11.94
C THR A 878 32.79 5.28 10.54
N GLU A 879 33.38 4.10 10.32
CA GLU A 879 33.29 3.43 9.01
C GLU A 879 31.86 2.95 8.74
N GLU A 880 31.20 2.37 9.75
CA GLU A 880 29.81 1.93 9.65
C GLU A 880 28.83 3.12 9.53
N GLN A 881 29.06 4.20 10.28
CA GLN A 881 28.31 5.45 10.11
C GLN A 881 28.39 5.95 8.65
N ASN A 882 29.57 5.92 8.04
CA ASN A 882 29.79 6.38 6.67
C ASN A 882 29.03 5.55 5.62
N LEU A 883 28.72 4.28 5.90
CA LEU A 883 27.91 3.42 5.03
C LEU A 883 26.41 3.73 5.10
N ILE A 884 25.95 4.44 6.14
CA ILE A 884 24.53 4.74 6.36
C ILE A 884 24.21 6.22 6.09
N CYS A 885 25.08 7.13 6.52
CA CYS A 885 24.86 8.58 6.49
C CYS A 885 24.79 9.15 5.06
N SER A 886 24.18 10.33 4.91
CA SER A 886 23.98 11.00 3.61
C SER A 886 24.73 12.34 3.48
N GLY A 887 25.26 12.86 4.60
CA GLY A 887 25.97 14.14 4.66
C GLY A 887 27.40 14.14 4.08
N ALA A 888 28.10 15.26 4.25
CA ALA A 888 29.49 15.40 3.84
C ALA A 888 30.43 14.52 4.69
N GLY A 889 31.26 13.71 4.04
CA GLY A 889 32.16 12.74 4.69
C GLY A 889 31.68 11.28 4.58
N CYS A 890 30.42 11.06 4.23
CA CYS A 890 29.83 9.73 4.04
C CYS A 890 30.34 9.05 2.77
N ALA A 891 30.21 7.72 2.72
CA ALA A 891 30.50 6.93 1.53
C ALA A 891 29.59 7.33 0.37
N ARG A 892 30.10 7.27 -0.86
CA ARG A 892 29.33 7.67 -2.06
C ARG A 892 28.17 6.73 -2.37
N ASP A 893 28.30 5.48 -1.94
CA ASP A 893 27.36 4.38 -2.05
C ASP A 893 26.69 4.05 -0.72
N SER A 894 26.64 5.01 0.21
CA SER A 894 25.90 4.84 1.46
C SER A 894 24.42 4.56 1.21
N LEU A 895 23.73 3.97 2.20
CA LEU A 895 22.29 3.72 2.13
C LEU A 895 21.51 4.99 1.80
N GLY A 896 21.82 6.10 2.50
CA GLY A 896 21.23 7.41 2.22
C GLY A 896 21.44 7.88 0.78
N ALA A 897 22.67 7.74 0.27
CA ALA A 897 23.01 8.14 -1.10
C ALA A 897 22.32 7.26 -2.17
N GLN A 898 22.19 5.95 -1.93
CA GLN A 898 21.51 5.03 -2.85
C GLN A 898 20.01 5.34 -2.97
N VAL A 899 19.34 5.60 -1.84
CA VAL A 899 17.92 5.96 -1.84
C VAL A 899 17.70 7.34 -2.46
N ALA A 900 18.56 8.33 -2.15
CA ALA A 900 18.51 9.64 -2.80
C ALA A 900 18.73 9.55 -4.32
N ARG A 901 19.62 8.65 -4.77
CA ARG A 901 19.82 8.36 -6.20
C ARG A 901 18.57 7.73 -6.82
N ALA A 902 17.91 6.81 -6.12
CA ALA A 902 16.67 6.20 -6.58
C ALA A 902 15.53 7.22 -6.67
N ALA A 903 15.43 8.15 -5.71
CA ALA A 903 14.43 9.21 -5.69
C ALA A 903 14.52 10.17 -6.90
N LYS A 904 15.73 10.39 -7.42
CA LYS A 904 15.94 11.18 -8.65
C LYS A 904 15.28 10.55 -9.89
N TRP A 905 15.03 9.24 -9.89
CA TRP A 905 14.40 8.49 -10.97
C TRP A 905 13.07 7.88 -10.52
N SER A 906 12.19 8.70 -9.91
CA SER A 906 10.89 8.27 -9.34
C SER A 906 10.00 7.48 -10.31
N ASN A 907 9.98 7.83 -11.60
CA ASN A 907 9.24 7.10 -12.63
C ASN A 907 9.73 5.65 -12.87
N ARG A 908 10.91 5.28 -12.36
CA ARG A 908 11.51 3.93 -12.52
C ARG A 908 11.65 3.18 -11.20
N SER A 909 12.02 3.88 -10.13
CA SER A 909 12.24 3.30 -8.80
C SER A 909 10.98 3.30 -7.93
N PHE A 910 9.94 4.07 -8.30
CA PHE A 910 8.75 4.33 -7.50
C PHE A 910 9.05 4.95 -6.12
N ILE A 911 10.22 5.58 -5.96
CA ILE A 911 10.59 6.37 -4.79
C ILE A 911 10.53 7.85 -5.18
N ALA A 912 9.70 8.64 -4.50
CA ALA A 912 9.51 10.06 -4.83
C ALA A 912 10.50 10.98 -4.08
N HIS A 913 10.80 10.69 -2.82
CA HIS A 913 11.60 11.55 -1.94
C HIS A 913 12.82 10.79 -1.38
N PRO A 914 13.94 11.49 -1.08
CA PRO A 914 15.07 10.88 -0.40
C PRO A 914 14.69 10.44 1.02
N THR A 915 15.49 9.54 1.59
CA THR A 915 15.28 9.04 2.95
C THR A 915 15.53 10.14 3.99
N MET A 916 14.63 10.22 4.98
CA MET A 916 14.89 10.93 6.23
C MET A 916 15.74 10.01 7.13
N ASN A 917 16.96 10.42 7.42
CA ASN A 917 17.93 9.61 8.15
C ASN A 917 18.23 10.21 9.53
N TRP A 918 17.83 9.50 10.59
CA TRP A 918 18.02 9.94 11.97
C TRP A 918 19.50 10.14 12.34
N LEU A 919 20.42 9.39 11.71
CA LEU A 919 21.85 9.49 12.01
C LEU A 919 22.42 10.83 11.54
N ASP A 920 21.98 11.32 10.38
CA ASP A 920 22.40 12.63 9.88
C ASP A 920 21.89 13.76 10.80
N ASP A 921 20.62 13.69 11.22
CA ASP A 921 20.02 14.66 12.14
C ASP A 921 20.70 14.64 13.52
N TYR A 922 21.08 13.45 14.01
CA TYR A 922 21.81 13.29 15.26
C TYR A 922 23.21 13.89 15.20
N ILE A 923 23.96 13.65 14.12
CA ILE A 923 25.29 14.23 13.91
C ILE A 923 25.19 15.76 13.80
N ASP A 924 24.18 16.28 13.10
CA ASP A 924 23.93 17.71 12.97
C ASP A 924 23.55 18.35 14.32
N TRP A 925 22.74 17.67 15.14
CA TRP A 925 22.38 18.10 16.50
C TRP A 925 23.57 18.13 17.47
N LEU A 926 24.54 17.22 17.33
CA LEU A 926 25.74 17.14 18.17
C LEU A 926 26.76 18.26 17.90
N ARG A 927 26.69 18.93 16.75
CA ARG A 927 27.71 19.93 16.38
C ARG A 927 27.75 21.03 17.46
N PRO A 928 28.94 21.43 17.95
CA PRO A 928 29.09 22.42 19.03
C PRO A 928 28.81 23.87 18.57
N HIS A 929 28.08 24.04 17.48
CA HIS A 929 27.90 25.31 16.80
C HIS A 929 26.42 25.72 16.82
N GLY A 930 26.15 26.97 17.19
CA GLY A 930 24.81 27.49 17.48
C GLY A 930 24.87 28.41 18.68
N ASP A 931 24.01 29.43 18.78
CA ASP A 931 23.92 30.28 19.98
C ASP A 931 22.45 30.37 20.46
N PRO A 932 22.06 29.59 21.48
CA PRO A 932 22.85 28.54 22.13
C PRO A 932 22.98 27.27 21.26
N PRO A 933 24.06 26.46 21.43
CA PRO A 933 24.18 25.19 20.73
C PRO A 933 23.12 24.18 21.23
N CYS A 934 22.72 23.24 20.38
CA CYS A 934 21.65 22.28 20.68
C CYS A 934 22.04 21.30 21.80
N CYS A 935 23.24 20.70 21.70
CA CYS A 935 23.75 19.77 22.70
C CYS A 935 24.57 20.51 23.77
N ARG A 936 24.00 20.65 24.97
CA ARG A 936 24.66 21.33 26.11
C ARG A 936 24.66 20.46 27.34
N ARG A 937 25.64 20.69 28.20
CA ARG A 937 25.74 20.07 29.51
C ARG A 937 25.86 21.15 30.57
N PHE A 938 25.14 20.97 31.67
CA PHE A 938 25.38 21.76 32.87
C PHE A 938 26.77 21.42 33.42
N THR A 939 27.33 22.30 34.26
CA THR A 939 28.64 22.10 34.90
C THR A 939 28.68 20.85 35.80
N ASN A 940 27.52 20.34 36.24
CA ASN A 940 27.36 19.09 36.98
C ASN A 940 27.37 17.83 36.09
N GLY A 941 27.51 17.97 34.77
CA GLY A 941 27.51 16.88 33.80
C GLY A 941 26.14 16.43 33.27
N SER A 942 25.01 16.96 33.79
CA SER A 942 23.68 16.62 33.28
C SER A 942 23.37 17.33 31.97
N PHE A 943 22.51 16.74 31.13
CA PHE A 943 22.05 17.36 29.89
C PHE A 943 21.31 18.67 30.19
N CYS A 944 21.72 19.76 29.54
CA CYS A 944 21.07 21.05 29.62
C CYS A 944 20.16 21.19 28.39
N PRO A 945 18.84 20.99 28.54
CA PRO A 945 17.93 21.12 27.42
C PRO A 945 17.98 22.54 26.86
N ALA A 946 17.76 22.68 25.55
CA ALA A 946 17.54 23.99 24.92
C ALA A 946 16.19 24.64 25.31
N ARG A 947 15.53 24.17 26.39
CA ARG A 947 14.29 24.74 26.93
C ARG A 947 14.62 25.99 27.73
N GLY A 948 14.20 27.16 27.25
CA GLY A 948 14.13 28.37 28.08
C GLY A 948 14.86 29.63 27.59
N THR A 949 15.46 29.65 26.41
CA THR A 949 16.02 30.89 25.80
C THR A 949 15.86 30.89 24.28
N PHE A 950 14.65 30.70 23.78
CA PHE A 950 14.17 31.43 22.59
C PHE A 950 13.48 32.72 23.07
N PHE A 951 14.09 33.39 24.05
CA PHE A 951 13.90 34.82 24.21
C PHE A 951 14.92 35.43 23.25
N PHE A 952 14.43 35.93 22.12
CA PHE A 952 15.07 37.05 21.43
C PHE A 952 15.72 37.96 22.48
N PHE A 953 16.98 38.33 22.27
CA PHE A 953 17.77 39.23 23.12
C PHE A 953 16.92 40.42 23.63
N ARG A 954 16.23 40.25 24.76
CA ARG A 954 15.72 41.32 25.60
C ARG A 954 16.75 41.42 26.70
N PHE A 955 17.78 42.25 26.49
CA PHE A 955 18.65 42.70 27.57
C PHE A 955 17.78 43.38 28.64
N ARG A 956 17.32 42.62 29.62
CA ARG A 956 16.85 43.15 30.91
C ARG A 956 17.98 42.89 31.90
N TYR A 957 18.97 43.80 31.91
CA TYR A 957 19.85 43.94 33.05
C TYR A 957 18.98 44.40 34.23
N LEU A 958 18.69 43.48 35.15
CA LEU A 958 18.39 43.85 36.53
C LEU A 958 19.74 43.95 37.25
N GLY A 959 20.25 45.17 37.35
CA GLY A 959 21.18 45.55 38.41
C GLY A 959 20.39 46.35 39.44
N TYR A 960 20.21 45.78 40.63
CA TYR A 960 19.61 46.36 41.84
C TYR A 960 18.18 46.96 41.76
#